data_AF-A0A950MS68-F1
#
_entry.id   AF-A0A950MS68-F1
#
_cell.length_a   1.000
_cell.length_b   1.000
_cell.length_c   1.000
_cell.angle_alpha   90.00
_cell.angle_beta   90.00
_cell.angle_gamma   90.00
#
_symmetry.space_group_name_H-M   'P 1'
#
loop_
_entity.id
_entity.type
_entity.pdbx_description
1 polymer ?
#
loop_
_entity_poly.entity_id
_entity_poly.type
_entity_poly.pdbx_seq_one_letter_code
_entity_poly.pdbx_strand_id
1 'polypeptide(L)'
;MRLFLLLFFVLCEGFSSVATAASLPAGRLHVQAQPIDVSTAPVLTENDVLWLRNKQHLRLGVVQDLPPFDISYSSTSFQGLTADVLGLISSKLGLQAEVYQYPNRQQALKALAQGEIDLLSPLTPLQQQEGKQLASKPYFTSLPVMVGYAIPDPHRVKVGLQREIYPASLVRERYPEAELSYFNSVSEGLAALESHQIDLYLDDATAINYMANQDLVDDLKVIDRLKGSNGWAFAMPEGQARLQKLVNAALALTQEKQHQQLIQRWSGGALLLQPHAFPINFTAEEQGWLKQHPVLRVVAGHSFAPVSFFDDQGVWRGASAELMELIAQRIGVKLEVRKSHSLENMLEIMRRGEADLTTLPVRMAGTGNKLLFTDPVTYLSYNLVVRVNTDPPQGVADLRNKVVAVNRGMGEDLEWGKMLPGVIFKEANNPISAFDMVENGKADMAMVATMNSRYYLPLLFNGKLREANITGIPDNMLALAVPEDRRILQAILNKALQSIGPESIDNLFNERWRTNIGASNQSWYDYSLGLIYLVSAVASLLLLVSLAWNSRLRKQIAKRQSAEKALSDQLNFMTTLIDVTPYPVYVLDRKKQLLSCNEHYLQALSLTREEAMGHRDNIGSIIDLDDTTRSTLAQDYQLAIEYGVPIQRDREVMLNKQHVSAFHWIQPFRDTEGVIRGVICGWIDISERRQLIEELQAAKEQADNASQAKTTFLATMSHEIRTPMSAVIGMLELALHQAEHGVVDQPSLQVAYDSAQGLLGLIGDILDIVRIESGHLSLHPEPANLWQQANSVVRIFDGLARQKQLGLFLDIDPPAPGPWQVMLDPLRFKQILSNLLSNAIKFTAQGSITVRVRQSQLPDQMLLVQIRVTDTGIGISPEDQQRLFRPFGQVPGSQRNVQSGTGLGLVISRTLCEMMQGSLTLHSRPYEGTQLEIELRLPVAEQPYVEQVAAVVQSPPAVPDSLQLRVLVVDDNAANRLLLSQQLRYLGHHTTVAAHGREGLMLWQQGQFDVVFTDCNMPEMNGYQLAQAIRQQEEREQSSPILLLGFTANALPDERDRCLAAGMDDCLFKPVSLSGLRACLRQHTPGRFIESDHAEPRGEEREDYSLEELSFMEPEQLQQLLEHLLQGLQDDMAALQSLAALGNGEGVGRVAHQIKGAARIINARRVIDGCQAVEEYCRQHAKITAQQDVLQTLHDAVEALQRMLLEELGRDHIS
;
A
#
# COMPACT_ATOMS: atom_id res chain seq x y z
N MET A 1 -9.39 -3.17 -63.73
CA MET A 1 -10.00 -3.04 -62.40
C MET A 1 -11.19 -3.97 -62.11
N ARG A 2 -11.68 -4.76 -63.08
CA ARG A 2 -12.67 -5.85 -62.84
C ARG A 2 -12.06 -7.25 -62.76
N LEU A 3 -10.81 -7.44 -63.22
CA LEU A 3 -10.11 -8.73 -63.15
C LEU A 3 -9.48 -9.01 -61.77
N PHE A 4 -9.17 -7.96 -61.00
CA PHE A 4 -8.55 -8.08 -59.67
C PHE A 4 -9.56 -8.41 -58.56
N LEU A 5 -10.84 -8.01 -58.76
CA LEU A 5 -11.94 -8.34 -57.84
C LEU A 5 -12.45 -9.78 -58.00
N LEU A 6 -12.25 -10.39 -59.17
CA LEU A 6 -12.67 -11.78 -59.44
C LEU A 6 -11.65 -12.81 -58.89
N LEU A 7 -10.37 -12.45 -58.83
CA LEU A 7 -9.33 -13.31 -58.25
C LEU A 7 -9.37 -13.37 -56.72
N PHE A 8 -9.90 -12.32 -56.06
CA PHE A 8 -10.07 -12.30 -54.61
C PHE A 8 -11.25 -13.17 -54.13
N PHE A 9 -12.28 -13.34 -54.97
CA PHE A 9 -13.45 -14.17 -54.64
C PHE A 9 -13.18 -15.68 -54.80
N VAL A 10 -12.34 -16.10 -55.75
CA VAL A 10 -12.04 -17.53 -55.99
C VAL A 10 -11.10 -18.12 -54.93
N LEU A 11 -10.29 -17.30 -54.26
CA LEU A 11 -9.41 -17.77 -53.18
C LEU A 11 -10.11 -17.90 -51.81
N CYS A 12 -11.36 -17.46 -51.68
CA CYS A 12 -12.13 -17.58 -50.43
C CYS A 12 -13.09 -18.78 -50.36
N GLU A 13 -13.32 -19.51 -51.45
CA GLU A 13 -14.23 -20.69 -51.46
C GLU A 13 -13.50 -22.05 -51.34
N GLY A 14 -12.20 -22.04 -51.02
CA GLY A 14 -11.34 -23.23 -51.07
C GLY A 14 -11.04 -23.95 -49.75
N PHE A 15 -11.70 -23.65 -48.63
CA PHE A 15 -11.52 -24.38 -47.37
C PHE A 15 -12.79 -24.37 -46.51
N SER A 16 -13.73 -25.26 -46.81
CA SER A 16 -14.77 -25.68 -45.86
C SER A 16 -15.18 -27.13 -46.09
N SER A 17 -14.19 -28.02 -45.95
CA SER A 17 -14.44 -29.41 -45.56
C SER A 17 -13.33 -29.86 -44.60
N VAL A 18 -13.43 -29.42 -43.35
CA VAL A 18 -12.71 -30.06 -42.25
C VAL A 18 -13.77 -30.55 -41.28
N ALA A 19 -13.65 -31.82 -40.94
CA ALA A 19 -14.57 -32.58 -40.13
C ALA A 19 -15.03 -31.80 -38.88
N THR A 20 -16.33 -31.91 -38.58
CA THR A 20 -16.91 -31.59 -37.27
C THR A 20 -16.28 -32.51 -36.22
N ALA A 21 -15.11 -32.13 -35.71
CA ALA A 21 -14.65 -32.58 -34.41
C ALA A 21 -15.52 -31.87 -33.36
N ALA A 22 -16.12 -32.65 -32.47
CA ALA A 22 -16.86 -32.13 -31.34
C ALA A 22 -15.94 -31.20 -30.52
N SER A 23 -16.32 -29.92 -30.43
CA SER A 23 -15.67 -28.97 -29.53
C SER A 23 -15.94 -29.42 -28.09
N LEU A 24 -14.93 -30.03 -27.45
CA LEU A 24 -14.96 -30.34 -26.03
C LEU A 24 -15.19 -29.05 -25.20
N PRO A 25 -15.86 -29.12 -24.05
CA PRO A 25 -16.16 -27.97 -23.20
C PRO A 25 -14.88 -27.28 -22.70
N ALA A 26 -14.97 -25.96 -22.44
CA ALA A 26 -13.83 -25.08 -22.16
C ALA A 26 -13.17 -25.29 -20.78
N GLY A 27 -13.64 -26.22 -19.96
CA GLY A 27 -13.04 -26.57 -18.68
C GLY A 27 -14.06 -27.24 -17.75
N ARG A 28 -13.63 -28.29 -17.04
CA ARG A 28 -14.40 -28.89 -15.95
C ARG A 28 -14.16 -28.05 -14.69
N LEU A 29 -15.23 -27.60 -14.05
CA LEU A 29 -15.15 -26.85 -12.80
C LEU A 29 -15.37 -27.78 -11.59
N HIS A 30 -14.59 -27.58 -10.54
CA HIS A 30 -14.78 -28.24 -9.24
C HIS A 30 -15.86 -27.52 -8.44
N VAL A 31 -16.89 -28.27 -8.04
CA VAL A 31 -18.02 -27.73 -7.27
C VAL A 31 -17.61 -27.54 -5.81
N GLN A 32 -17.65 -26.30 -5.34
CA GLN A 32 -17.46 -25.95 -3.93
C GLN A 32 -18.82 -25.74 -3.26
N ALA A 33 -19.47 -26.85 -2.90
CA ALA A 33 -20.73 -26.83 -2.15
C ALA A 33 -20.50 -27.09 -0.66
N GLN A 34 -21.30 -26.47 0.22
CA GLN A 34 -21.23 -26.80 1.64
C GLN A 34 -21.89 -28.15 2.00
N PRO A 35 -21.35 -28.89 2.98
CA PRO A 35 -21.99 -30.07 3.52
C PRO A 35 -23.23 -29.67 4.35
N ILE A 36 -24.42 -29.95 3.82
CA ILE A 36 -25.69 -29.77 4.50
C ILE A 36 -26.13 -31.13 5.04
N ASP A 37 -26.73 -31.19 6.24
CA ASP A 37 -27.22 -32.44 6.84
C ASP A 37 -28.18 -33.20 5.89
N VAL A 38 -27.78 -34.40 5.47
CA VAL A 38 -28.42 -35.24 4.45
C VAL A 38 -29.28 -36.35 5.05
N SER A 39 -29.67 -36.24 6.33
CA SER A 39 -30.34 -37.32 7.08
C SER A 39 -31.58 -37.96 6.42
N THR A 40 -32.22 -37.30 5.44
CA THR A 40 -33.37 -37.84 4.69
C THR A 40 -33.07 -38.02 3.20
N ALA A 41 -33.09 -39.27 2.73
CA ALA A 41 -33.06 -39.65 1.32
C ALA A 41 -34.48 -39.75 0.70
N PRO A 42 -34.66 -39.51 -0.60
CA PRO A 42 -35.96 -39.67 -1.26
C PRO A 42 -36.42 -41.12 -1.30
N VAL A 43 -37.75 -41.31 -1.25
CA VAL A 43 -38.36 -42.63 -1.47
C VAL A 43 -38.26 -42.95 -2.95
N LEU A 44 -37.37 -43.87 -3.30
CA LEU A 44 -37.07 -44.26 -4.67
C LEU A 44 -37.60 -45.67 -4.96
N THR A 45 -38.04 -45.92 -6.19
CA THR A 45 -38.39 -47.29 -6.62
C THR A 45 -37.10 -48.11 -6.84
N GLU A 46 -37.17 -49.44 -6.77
CA GLU A 46 -36.00 -50.31 -7.03
C GLU A 46 -35.37 -50.03 -8.40
N ASN A 47 -36.19 -49.75 -9.42
CA ASN A 47 -35.74 -49.36 -10.75
C ASN A 47 -35.01 -48.00 -10.76
N ASP A 48 -35.43 -47.05 -9.93
CA ASP A 48 -34.78 -45.74 -9.83
C ASP A 48 -33.41 -45.85 -9.12
N VAL A 49 -33.31 -46.71 -8.09
CA VAL A 49 -32.05 -46.98 -7.38
C VAL A 49 -31.03 -47.65 -8.30
N LEU A 50 -31.45 -48.66 -9.08
CA LEU A 50 -30.59 -49.30 -10.08
C LEU A 50 -30.14 -48.31 -11.16
N TRP A 51 -31.04 -47.43 -11.59
CA TRP A 51 -30.70 -46.42 -12.58
C TRP A 51 -29.67 -45.40 -12.06
N LEU A 52 -29.83 -44.92 -10.82
CA LEU A 52 -28.87 -44.01 -10.18
C LEU A 52 -27.48 -44.63 -10.00
N ARG A 53 -27.43 -45.91 -9.57
CA ARG A 53 -26.15 -46.66 -9.46
C ARG A 53 -25.40 -46.75 -10.78
N ASN A 54 -26.11 -46.87 -11.90
CA ASN A 54 -25.49 -46.88 -13.22
C ASN A 54 -25.12 -45.48 -13.71
N LYS A 55 -25.86 -44.44 -13.30
CA LYS A 55 -25.64 -43.06 -13.76
C LYS A 55 -24.34 -42.46 -13.22
N GLN A 56 -24.03 -42.68 -11.94
CA GLN A 56 -22.80 -42.23 -11.21
C GLN A 56 -22.57 -40.71 -11.13
N HIS A 57 -22.70 -39.98 -12.25
CA HIS A 57 -22.40 -38.55 -12.37
C HIS A 57 -23.64 -37.74 -12.73
N LEU A 58 -23.74 -36.53 -12.19
CA LEU A 58 -24.73 -35.51 -12.50
C LEU A 58 -24.01 -34.30 -13.09
N ARG A 59 -24.15 -34.09 -14.41
CA ARG A 59 -23.40 -33.08 -15.16
C ARG A 59 -24.21 -31.81 -15.35
N LEU A 60 -23.72 -30.70 -14.83
CA LEU A 60 -24.32 -29.37 -14.96
C LEU A 60 -23.54 -28.52 -15.97
N GLY A 61 -24.22 -27.95 -16.95
CA GLY A 61 -23.69 -26.88 -17.78
C GLY A 61 -23.97 -25.50 -17.19
N VAL A 62 -22.97 -24.62 -17.24
CA VAL A 62 -23.05 -23.20 -16.85
C VAL A 62 -22.51 -22.34 -17.99
N VAL A 63 -23.01 -21.11 -18.14
CA VAL A 63 -22.67 -20.25 -19.31
C VAL A 63 -21.92 -19.00 -18.92
N GLN A 64 -22.55 -18.14 -18.10
CA GLN A 64 -22.00 -16.87 -17.64
C GLN A 64 -22.11 -16.81 -16.12
N ASP A 65 -21.20 -16.09 -15.49
CA ASP A 65 -21.31 -15.79 -14.07
C ASP A 65 -22.58 -14.95 -13.84
N LEU A 66 -23.39 -15.43 -12.90
CA LEU A 66 -24.59 -14.75 -12.44
C LEU A 66 -24.58 -14.71 -10.92
N PRO A 67 -23.76 -13.84 -10.30
CA PRO A 67 -23.66 -13.80 -8.85
C PRO A 67 -24.98 -13.35 -8.20
N PRO A 68 -25.36 -13.90 -7.03
CA PRO A 68 -24.63 -14.90 -6.25
C PRO A 68 -24.95 -16.37 -6.60
N PHE A 69 -25.57 -16.64 -7.74
CA PHE A 69 -26.10 -17.95 -8.08
C PHE A 69 -25.06 -18.85 -8.75
N ASP A 70 -24.45 -18.33 -9.81
CA ASP A 70 -23.38 -18.99 -10.56
C ASP A 70 -22.14 -18.10 -10.46
N ILE A 71 -21.11 -18.57 -9.77
CA ILE A 71 -19.86 -17.82 -9.61
C ILE A 71 -18.67 -18.75 -9.90
N SER A 72 -17.92 -18.44 -10.95
CA SER A 72 -16.64 -19.07 -11.22
C SER A 72 -15.50 -18.15 -10.77
N TYR A 73 -14.93 -18.42 -9.58
CA TYR A 73 -13.67 -17.82 -9.17
C TYR A 73 -12.56 -18.70 -9.72
N SER A 74 -11.71 -18.15 -10.59
CA SER A 74 -10.72 -18.90 -11.39
C SER A 74 -11.34 -19.85 -12.44
N SER A 75 -10.51 -20.30 -13.38
CA SER A 75 -10.87 -21.28 -14.43
C SER A 75 -11.22 -22.67 -13.90
N THR A 76 -11.15 -22.93 -12.59
CA THR A 76 -11.22 -24.28 -12.01
C THR A 76 -12.26 -24.47 -10.92
N SER A 77 -12.86 -23.41 -10.34
CA SER A 77 -13.82 -23.56 -9.24
C SER A 77 -15.20 -22.98 -9.56
N PHE A 78 -16.25 -23.66 -9.11
CA PHE A 78 -17.64 -23.22 -9.23
C PHE A 78 -18.32 -23.17 -7.87
N GLN A 79 -18.78 -21.98 -7.49
CA GLN A 79 -19.49 -21.70 -6.25
C GLN A 79 -20.74 -20.84 -6.51
N GLY A 80 -21.50 -20.56 -5.47
CA GLY A 80 -22.78 -19.84 -5.55
C GLY A 80 -23.97 -20.69 -5.11
N LEU A 81 -25.16 -20.08 -5.13
CA LEU A 81 -26.40 -20.75 -4.71
C LEU A 81 -26.69 -22.01 -5.55
N THR A 82 -26.42 -21.98 -6.85
CA THR A 82 -26.62 -23.13 -7.75
C THR A 82 -25.67 -24.27 -7.39
N ALA A 83 -24.42 -23.96 -7.04
CA ALA A 83 -23.42 -24.96 -6.63
C ALA A 83 -23.85 -25.68 -5.34
N ASP A 84 -24.32 -24.92 -4.34
CA ASP A 84 -24.83 -25.48 -3.07
C ASP A 84 -26.07 -26.36 -3.30
N VAL A 85 -27.01 -25.93 -4.14
CA VAL A 85 -28.21 -26.71 -4.49
C VAL A 85 -27.83 -27.98 -5.27
N LEU A 86 -26.89 -27.89 -6.21
CA LEU A 86 -26.37 -29.03 -6.95
C LEU A 86 -25.71 -30.06 -6.01
N GLY A 87 -24.91 -29.58 -5.05
CA GLY A 87 -24.30 -30.41 -4.01
C GLY A 87 -25.36 -31.16 -3.19
N LEU A 88 -26.43 -30.47 -2.78
CA LEU A 88 -27.55 -31.06 -2.05
C LEU A 88 -28.28 -32.14 -2.87
N ILE A 89 -28.56 -31.88 -4.15
CA ILE A 89 -29.23 -32.85 -5.04
C ILE A 89 -28.34 -34.08 -5.23
N SER A 90 -27.06 -33.88 -5.56
CA SER A 90 -26.09 -34.94 -5.78
C SER A 90 -25.93 -35.82 -4.54
N SER A 91 -25.82 -35.21 -3.36
CA SER A 91 -25.73 -35.93 -2.09
C SER A 91 -26.99 -36.75 -1.78
N LYS A 92 -28.19 -36.19 -1.96
CA LYS A 92 -29.46 -36.91 -1.72
C LYS A 92 -29.72 -38.04 -2.71
N LEU A 93 -29.20 -37.94 -3.93
CA LEU A 93 -29.34 -38.95 -4.98
C LEU A 93 -28.17 -39.95 -5.04
N GLY A 94 -27.10 -39.73 -4.26
CA GLY A 94 -25.90 -40.56 -4.29
C GLY A 94 -25.13 -40.48 -5.61
N LEU A 95 -25.09 -39.29 -6.23
CA LEU A 95 -24.37 -39.01 -7.47
C LEU A 95 -23.18 -38.08 -7.20
N GLN A 96 -22.17 -38.12 -8.07
CA GLN A 96 -21.09 -37.13 -8.09
C GLN A 96 -21.47 -35.94 -9.00
N ALA A 97 -21.31 -34.71 -8.49
CA ALA A 97 -21.58 -33.50 -9.27
C ALA A 97 -20.38 -33.12 -10.16
N GLU A 98 -20.64 -32.80 -11.42
CA GLU A 98 -19.65 -32.30 -12.38
C GLU A 98 -20.19 -31.03 -13.03
N VAL A 99 -19.37 -29.99 -13.16
CA VAL A 99 -19.78 -28.73 -13.79
C VAL A 99 -18.91 -28.44 -15.01
N TYR A 100 -19.55 -28.01 -16.10
CA TYR A 100 -18.92 -27.69 -17.37
C TYR A 100 -19.29 -26.27 -17.78
N GLN A 101 -18.28 -25.44 -18.05
CA GLN A 101 -18.49 -24.08 -18.51
C GLN A 101 -18.56 -24.01 -20.03
N TYR A 102 -19.55 -23.27 -20.55
CA TYR A 102 -19.79 -23.05 -21.96
C TYR A 102 -19.71 -21.57 -22.31
N PRO A 103 -19.03 -21.18 -23.40
CA PRO A 103 -18.88 -19.77 -23.80
C PRO A 103 -20.21 -19.04 -24.08
N ASN A 104 -21.23 -19.77 -24.51
CA ASN A 104 -22.53 -19.20 -24.83
C ASN A 104 -23.66 -20.23 -24.66
N ARG A 105 -24.87 -19.71 -24.49
CA ARG A 105 -26.05 -20.52 -24.21
C ARG A 105 -26.43 -21.45 -25.36
N GLN A 106 -26.18 -21.08 -26.62
CA GLN A 106 -26.46 -21.95 -27.76
C GLN A 106 -25.62 -23.24 -27.72
N GLN A 107 -24.35 -23.14 -27.36
CA GLN A 107 -23.48 -24.31 -27.19
C GLN A 107 -23.92 -25.17 -26.01
N ALA A 108 -24.26 -24.54 -24.87
CA ALA A 108 -24.77 -25.27 -23.71
C ALA A 108 -26.09 -26.00 -24.01
N LEU A 109 -27.01 -25.38 -24.74
CA LEU A 109 -28.27 -26.01 -25.18
C LEU A 109 -28.04 -27.15 -26.16
N LYS A 110 -27.05 -27.02 -27.04
CA LYS A 110 -26.66 -28.09 -27.96
C LYS A 110 -26.09 -29.29 -27.18
N ALA A 111 -25.20 -29.04 -26.22
CA ALA A 111 -24.65 -30.05 -25.32
C ALA A 111 -25.75 -30.74 -24.50
N LEU A 112 -26.74 -29.97 -24.02
CA LEU A 112 -27.92 -30.50 -23.32
C LEU A 112 -28.73 -31.42 -24.23
N ALA A 113 -29.04 -30.99 -25.47
CA ALA A 113 -29.79 -31.80 -26.43
C ALA A 113 -29.03 -33.07 -26.87
N GLN A 114 -27.69 -33.03 -26.90
CA GLN A 114 -26.82 -34.15 -27.21
C GLN A 114 -26.60 -35.11 -26.02
N GLY A 115 -27.02 -34.72 -24.80
CA GLY A 115 -26.83 -35.50 -23.59
C GLY A 115 -25.40 -35.47 -23.04
N GLU A 116 -24.58 -34.50 -23.46
CA GLU A 116 -23.24 -34.27 -22.90
C GLU A 116 -23.32 -33.75 -21.45
N ILE A 117 -24.33 -32.93 -21.19
CA ILE A 117 -24.74 -32.46 -19.85
C ILE A 117 -26.17 -32.92 -19.53
N ASP A 118 -26.45 -33.10 -18.25
CA ASP A 118 -27.75 -33.52 -17.74
C ASP A 118 -28.65 -32.34 -17.37
N LEU A 119 -28.03 -31.30 -16.80
CA LEU A 119 -28.68 -30.10 -16.29
C LEU A 119 -28.03 -28.87 -16.95
N LEU A 120 -28.81 -27.81 -17.14
CA LEU A 120 -28.33 -26.48 -17.50
C LEU A 120 -28.88 -25.45 -16.51
N SER A 121 -28.01 -24.60 -15.96
CA SER A 121 -28.38 -23.54 -15.01
C SER A 121 -27.87 -22.15 -15.44
N PRO A 122 -28.60 -21.07 -15.10
CA PRO A 122 -29.98 -21.06 -14.62
C PRO A 122 -30.98 -21.08 -15.78
N LEU A 123 -32.15 -21.69 -15.57
CA LEU A 123 -33.33 -21.48 -16.42
C LEU A 123 -34.15 -20.33 -15.81
N THR A 124 -33.98 -19.13 -16.38
CA THR A 124 -34.54 -17.87 -15.86
C THR A 124 -36.05 -17.78 -16.08
N PRO A 125 -36.77 -16.87 -15.38
CA PRO A 125 -38.22 -16.73 -15.54
C PRO A 125 -38.64 -16.45 -16.98
N LEU A 126 -37.89 -15.61 -17.71
CA LEU A 126 -38.11 -15.35 -19.14
C LEU A 126 -38.05 -16.63 -19.97
N GLN A 127 -37.02 -17.45 -19.73
CA GLN A 127 -36.76 -18.66 -20.52
C GLN A 127 -37.78 -19.77 -20.23
N GLN A 128 -38.31 -19.83 -18.99
CA GLN A 128 -39.39 -20.76 -18.66
C GLN A 128 -40.68 -20.44 -19.41
N GLN A 129 -40.96 -19.16 -19.69
CA GLN A 129 -42.13 -18.77 -20.49
C GLN A 129 -42.00 -19.19 -21.96
N GLU A 130 -40.79 -19.31 -22.51
CA GLU A 130 -40.57 -19.72 -23.89
C GLU A 130 -40.82 -21.22 -24.15
N GLY A 131 -40.83 -22.06 -23.11
CA GLY A 131 -41.40 -23.42 -23.15
C GLY A 131 -40.66 -24.48 -23.96
N LYS A 132 -39.35 -24.33 -24.22
CA LYS A 132 -38.57 -25.24 -25.11
C LYS A 132 -37.81 -26.37 -24.39
N GLN A 133 -37.87 -26.45 -23.07
CA GLN A 133 -37.09 -27.38 -22.25
C GLN A 133 -37.93 -27.93 -21.11
N LEU A 134 -37.57 -29.12 -20.64
CA LEU A 134 -38.16 -29.71 -19.44
C LEU A 134 -37.51 -29.04 -18.21
N ALA A 135 -38.29 -28.32 -17.41
CA ALA A 135 -37.79 -27.60 -16.24
C ALA A 135 -37.96 -28.41 -14.94
N SER A 136 -37.00 -28.35 -14.01
CA SER A 136 -37.22 -28.80 -12.64
C SER A 136 -38.29 -27.93 -11.93
N LYS A 137 -38.73 -28.35 -10.74
CA LYS A 137 -39.32 -27.42 -9.79
C LYS A 137 -38.30 -26.31 -9.48
N PRO A 138 -38.75 -25.06 -9.27
CA PRO A 138 -37.84 -23.98 -8.97
C PRO A 138 -37.10 -24.28 -7.67
N TYR A 139 -35.78 -24.23 -7.73
CA TYR A 139 -34.91 -24.43 -6.56
C TYR A 139 -34.65 -23.12 -5.82
N PHE A 140 -34.97 -21.99 -6.42
CA PHE A 140 -34.89 -20.65 -5.83
C PHE A 140 -36.12 -19.85 -6.23
N THR A 141 -36.75 -19.18 -5.28
CA THR A 141 -37.92 -18.33 -5.57
C THR A 141 -37.46 -16.92 -5.92
N SER A 142 -37.65 -16.52 -7.17
CA SER A 142 -37.25 -15.20 -7.64
C SER A 142 -38.17 -14.11 -7.08
N LEU A 143 -37.57 -12.99 -6.66
CA LEU A 143 -38.23 -11.83 -6.09
C LEU A 143 -37.79 -10.57 -6.86
N PRO A 144 -38.41 -10.30 -8.03
CA PRO A 144 -38.05 -9.13 -8.85
C PRO A 144 -38.44 -7.83 -8.13
N VAL A 145 -37.44 -6.98 -7.91
CA VAL A 145 -37.61 -5.68 -7.26
C VAL A 145 -37.04 -4.57 -8.14
N MET A 146 -37.71 -3.43 -8.15
CA MET A 146 -37.20 -2.20 -8.74
C MET A 146 -36.55 -1.36 -7.66
N VAL A 147 -35.30 -0.98 -7.88
CA VAL A 147 -34.51 -0.17 -6.97
C VAL A 147 -34.13 1.18 -7.58
N GLY A 148 -33.98 2.19 -6.72
CA GLY A 148 -33.65 3.56 -7.09
C GLY A 148 -33.41 4.44 -5.87
N TYR A 149 -32.94 5.66 -6.09
CA TYR A 149 -32.68 6.64 -5.02
C TYR A 149 -33.93 7.43 -4.62
N ALA A 150 -34.86 7.60 -5.56
CA ALA A 150 -36.10 8.32 -5.38
C ALA A 150 -37.22 7.66 -6.19
N ILE A 151 -38.48 7.95 -5.84
CA ILE A 151 -39.64 7.54 -6.63
C ILE A 151 -39.71 8.46 -7.86
N PRO A 152 -39.56 7.94 -9.09
CA PRO A 152 -39.52 8.77 -10.29
C PRO A 152 -40.91 9.08 -10.85
N ASP A 153 -40.99 10.01 -11.81
CA ASP A 153 -42.22 10.33 -12.54
C ASP A 153 -42.63 9.17 -13.46
N PRO A 154 -43.83 8.56 -13.28
CA PRO A 154 -44.25 7.40 -14.05
C PRO A 154 -44.34 7.62 -15.58
N HIS A 155 -44.41 8.88 -16.05
CA HIS A 155 -44.52 9.19 -17.49
C HIS A 155 -43.18 9.34 -18.21
N ARG A 156 -42.06 9.38 -17.49
CA ARG A 156 -40.75 9.64 -18.10
C ARG A 156 -39.63 8.95 -17.32
N VAL A 157 -39.71 7.63 -17.28
CA VAL A 157 -38.83 6.77 -16.50
C VAL A 157 -37.92 5.94 -17.41
N LYS A 158 -36.63 5.94 -17.09
CA LYS A 158 -35.64 5.03 -17.66
C LYS A 158 -35.43 3.85 -16.72
N VAL A 159 -35.71 2.65 -17.20
CA VAL A 159 -35.55 1.42 -16.41
C VAL A 159 -34.43 0.57 -17.00
N GLY A 160 -33.44 0.25 -16.18
CA GLY A 160 -32.42 -0.73 -16.48
C GLY A 160 -32.86 -2.16 -16.14
N LEU A 161 -32.50 -3.13 -16.97
CA LEU A 161 -32.70 -4.55 -16.72
C LEU A 161 -31.45 -5.34 -17.12
N GLN A 162 -31.18 -6.45 -16.44
CA GLN A 162 -30.21 -7.42 -16.96
C GLN A 162 -30.78 -8.18 -18.16
N ARG A 163 -29.94 -8.39 -19.18
CA ARG A 163 -30.29 -9.08 -20.43
C ARG A 163 -30.68 -10.54 -20.15
N GLU A 164 -31.71 -11.03 -20.84
CA GLU A 164 -32.16 -12.45 -20.82
C GLU A 164 -32.69 -13.00 -19.47
N ILE A 165 -32.86 -12.17 -18.43
CA ILE A 165 -33.42 -12.61 -17.13
C ILE A 165 -34.94 -12.42 -17.05
N TYR A 166 -35.43 -11.19 -17.25
CA TYR A 166 -36.83 -10.81 -17.13
C TYR A 166 -37.45 -10.32 -18.45
N PRO A 167 -38.74 -10.60 -18.72
CA PRO A 167 -39.41 -10.09 -19.91
C PRO A 167 -39.70 -8.59 -19.80
N ALA A 168 -39.56 -7.87 -20.91
CA ALA A 168 -39.90 -6.44 -21.00
C ALA A 168 -41.37 -6.14 -20.65
N SER A 169 -42.27 -7.12 -20.79
CA SER A 169 -43.68 -6.99 -20.40
C SER A 169 -43.86 -6.74 -18.90
N LEU A 170 -42.96 -7.27 -18.05
CA LEU A 170 -43.04 -7.12 -16.60
C LEU A 170 -42.89 -5.66 -16.16
N VAL A 171 -42.04 -4.89 -16.86
CA VAL A 171 -41.90 -3.45 -16.63
C VAL A 171 -43.05 -2.67 -17.26
N ARG A 172 -43.41 -3.01 -18.51
CA ARG A 172 -44.43 -2.28 -19.27
C ARG A 172 -45.85 -2.40 -18.72
N GLU A 173 -46.15 -3.45 -17.95
CA GLU A 173 -47.43 -3.57 -17.24
C GLU A 173 -47.61 -2.45 -16.20
N ARG A 174 -46.51 -2.04 -15.55
CA ARG A 174 -46.51 -1.01 -14.50
C ARG A 174 -46.14 0.37 -15.02
N TYR A 175 -45.20 0.44 -15.96
CA TYR A 175 -44.68 1.65 -16.59
C TYR A 175 -44.76 1.54 -18.12
N PRO A 176 -45.93 1.82 -18.73
CA PRO A 176 -46.17 1.58 -20.16
C PRO A 176 -45.26 2.39 -21.09
N GLU A 177 -44.84 3.59 -20.67
CA GLU A 177 -44.03 4.54 -21.45
C GLU A 177 -42.53 4.51 -21.06
N ALA A 178 -42.09 3.53 -20.25
CA ALA A 178 -40.71 3.44 -19.80
C ALA A 178 -39.71 3.19 -20.95
N GLU A 179 -38.60 3.91 -20.94
CA GLU A 179 -37.45 3.65 -21.80
C GLU A 179 -36.59 2.54 -21.16
N LEU A 180 -36.37 1.44 -21.87
CA LEU A 180 -35.68 0.26 -21.34
C LEU A 180 -34.23 0.23 -21.80
N SER A 181 -33.31 0.08 -20.86
CA SER A 181 -31.88 -0.13 -21.10
C SER A 181 -31.46 -1.51 -20.59
N TYR A 182 -30.61 -2.22 -21.35
CA TYR A 182 -30.21 -3.59 -21.05
C TYR A 182 -28.73 -3.68 -20.74
N PHE A 183 -28.41 -4.27 -19.60
CA PHE A 183 -27.05 -4.44 -19.09
C PHE A 183 -26.65 -5.92 -19.08
N ASN A 184 -25.35 -6.21 -19.13
CA ASN A 184 -24.85 -7.58 -19.15
C ASN A 184 -24.72 -8.16 -17.73
N SER A 185 -24.49 -7.31 -16.72
CA SER A 185 -24.40 -7.71 -15.32
C SER A 185 -25.19 -6.78 -14.39
N VAL A 186 -25.42 -7.26 -13.17
CA VAL A 186 -26.05 -6.49 -12.09
C VAL A 186 -25.21 -5.28 -11.70
N SER A 187 -23.89 -5.46 -11.58
CA SER A 187 -22.96 -4.37 -11.25
C SER A 187 -22.97 -3.26 -12.31
N GLU A 188 -23.00 -3.60 -13.60
CA GLU A 188 -23.12 -2.61 -14.69
C GLU A 188 -24.43 -1.82 -14.59
N GLY A 189 -25.54 -2.51 -14.26
CA GLY A 189 -26.84 -1.88 -14.05
C GLY A 189 -26.90 -0.97 -12.83
N LEU A 190 -26.31 -1.37 -11.70
CA LEU A 190 -26.21 -0.56 -10.50
C LEU A 190 -25.32 0.67 -10.73
N ALA A 191 -24.16 0.53 -11.39
CA ALA A 191 -23.31 1.66 -11.76
C ALA A 191 -24.01 2.67 -12.69
N ALA A 192 -24.85 2.18 -13.61
CA ALA A 192 -25.69 3.05 -14.45
C ALA A 192 -26.74 3.82 -13.62
N LEU A 193 -27.26 3.21 -12.55
CA LEU A 193 -28.18 3.84 -11.62
C LEU A 193 -27.47 4.91 -10.76
N GLU A 194 -26.28 4.63 -10.23
CA GLU A 194 -25.46 5.59 -9.48
C GLU A 194 -25.08 6.82 -10.31
N SER A 195 -24.73 6.60 -11.58
CA SER A 195 -24.37 7.67 -12.52
C SER A 195 -25.58 8.39 -13.13
N HIS A 196 -26.81 8.10 -12.65
CA HIS A 196 -28.07 8.69 -13.11
C HIS A 196 -28.33 8.52 -14.63
N GLN A 197 -27.80 7.46 -15.25
CA GLN A 197 -28.10 7.12 -16.65
C GLN A 197 -29.49 6.49 -16.79
N ILE A 198 -29.92 5.78 -15.74
CA ILE A 198 -31.25 5.22 -15.56
C ILE A 198 -31.85 5.73 -14.24
N ASP A 199 -33.18 5.72 -14.14
CA ASP A 199 -33.90 6.18 -12.94
C ASP A 199 -34.20 5.01 -11.98
N LEU A 200 -34.47 3.83 -12.56
CA LEU A 200 -34.76 2.60 -11.82
C LEU A 200 -33.97 1.44 -12.40
N TYR A 201 -33.58 0.50 -11.55
CA TYR A 201 -32.98 -0.77 -11.96
C TYR A 201 -33.85 -1.93 -11.49
N LEU A 202 -34.13 -2.89 -12.36
CA LEU A 202 -34.92 -4.09 -12.08
C LEU A 202 -34.04 -5.33 -12.13
N ASP A 203 -33.95 -6.05 -11.01
CA ASP A 203 -33.41 -7.39 -10.96
C ASP A 203 -33.97 -8.18 -9.76
N ASP A 204 -33.46 -9.39 -9.52
CA ASP A 204 -33.76 -10.17 -8.32
C ASP A 204 -33.20 -9.48 -7.06
N ALA A 205 -34.02 -9.42 -6.01
CA ALA A 205 -33.66 -8.92 -4.69
C ALA A 205 -32.34 -9.53 -4.16
N THR A 206 -32.12 -10.82 -4.39
CA THR A 206 -30.92 -11.52 -3.88
C THR A 206 -29.67 -11.09 -4.66
N ALA A 207 -29.78 -10.89 -5.97
CA ALA A 207 -28.69 -10.44 -6.83
C ALA A 207 -28.29 -8.99 -6.52
N ILE A 208 -29.28 -8.10 -6.41
CA ILE A 208 -29.06 -6.68 -6.07
C ILE A 208 -28.39 -6.56 -4.70
N ASN A 209 -28.87 -7.28 -3.69
CA ASN A 209 -28.27 -7.24 -2.35
C ASN A 209 -26.82 -7.72 -2.35
N TYR A 210 -26.55 -8.84 -3.02
CA TYR A 210 -25.19 -9.39 -3.07
C TYR A 210 -24.22 -8.38 -3.70
N MET A 211 -24.62 -7.74 -4.79
CA MET A 211 -23.80 -6.75 -5.51
C MET A 211 -23.70 -5.42 -4.76
N ALA A 212 -24.80 -4.88 -4.25
CA ALA A 212 -24.80 -3.64 -3.48
C ALA A 212 -23.92 -3.74 -2.21
N ASN A 213 -23.87 -4.91 -1.57
CA ASN A 213 -22.98 -5.16 -0.44
C ASN A 213 -21.50 -5.25 -0.84
N GLN A 214 -21.17 -5.73 -2.03
CA GLN A 214 -19.78 -5.76 -2.53
C GLN A 214 -19.30 -4.39 -3.01
N ASP A 215 -20.13 -3.70 -3.78
CA ASP A 215 -19.79 -2.41 -4.41
C ASP A 215 -20.03 -1.21 -3.47
N LEU A 216 -20.50 -1.44 -2.24
CA LEU A 216 -20.78 -0.45 -1.19
C LEU A 216 -21.73 0.69 -1.66
N VAL A 217 -22.79 0.32 -2.38
CA VAL A 217 -23.80 1.27 -2.88
C VAL A 217 -24.63 1.81 -1.70
N ASP A 218 -24.46 3.09 -1.39
CA ASP A 218 -25.20 3.78 -0.33
C ASP A 218 -26.63 4.15 -0.80
N ASP A 219 -27.60 4.24 0.13
CA ASP A 219 -28.93 4.83 -0.11
C ASP A 219 -29.87 4.18 -1.15
N LEU A 220 -29.58 2.97 -1.63
CA LEU A 220 -30.47 2.24 -2.52
C LEU A 220 -31.82 1.88 -1.85
N LYS A 221 -32.95 2.23 -2.48
CA LYS A 221 -34.30 1.93 -1.97
C LYS A 221 -35.09 1.05 -2.92
N VAL A 222 -35.92 0.16 -2.37
CA VAL A 222 -36.94 -0.55 -3.15
C VAL A 222 -38.08 0.40 -3.47
N ILE A 223 -38.26 0.70 -4.75
CA ILE A 223 -39.32 1.58 -5.24
C ILE A 223 -40.59 0.78 -5.54
N ASP A 224 -40.46 -0.39 -6.15
CA ASP A 224 -41.61 -1.25 -6.46
C ASP A 224 -41.23 -2.75 -6.42
N ARG A 225 -42.24 -3.61 -6.25
CA ARG A 225 -42.10 -5.07 -6.23
C ARG A 225 -43.02 -5.67 -7.27
N LEU A 226 -42.46 -6.40 -8.22
CA LEU A 226 -43.23 -6.97 -9.32
C LEU A 226 -43.74 -8.36 -8.94
N LYS A 227 -45.01 -8.65 -9.23
CA LYS A 227 -45.61 -9.97 -9.04
C LYS A 227 -45.40 -10.79 -10.31
N GLY A 228 -44.93 -12.03 -10.19
CA GLY A 228 -45.09 -13.02 -11.26
C GLY A 228 -43.85 -13.56 -11.94
N SER A 229 -42.71 -13.76 -11.27
CA SER A 229 -41.66 -14.64 -11.81
C SER A 229 -41.81 -16.06 -11.26
N ASN A 230 -41.79 -17.04 -12.16
CA ASN A 230 -41.45 -18.41 -11.75
C ASN A 230 -40.03 -18.36 -11.18
N GLY A 231 -39.77 -19.07 -10.10
CA GLY A 231 -38.42 -19.17 -9.54
C GLY A 231 -37.42 -19.82 -10.50
N TRP A 232 -36.14 -19.82 -10.16
CA TRP A 232 -35.09 -20.35 -11.02
C TRP A 232 -35.07 -21.88 -10.93
N ALA A 233 -34.92 -22.52 -12.08
CA ALA A 233 -34.99 -23.98 -12.22
C ALA A 233 -33.79 -24.51 -13.03
N PHE A 234 -33.58 -25.83 -12.99
CA PHE A 234 -32.67 -26.51 -13.90
C PHE A 234 -33.40 -26.87 -15.18
N ALA A 235 -32.77 -26.61 -16.33
CA ALA A 235 -33.23 -27.11 -17.62
C ALA A 235 -32.69 -28.51 -17.88
N MET A 236 -33.53 -29.38 -18.44
CA MET A 236 -33.24 -30.75 -18.82
C MET A 236 -33.73 -31.06 -20.25
N PRO A 237 -33.19 -32.08 -20.91
CA PRO A 237 -33.70 -32.51 -22.21
C PRO A 237 -35.10 -33.11 -22.09
N GLU A 238 -35.98 -32.89 -23.08
CA GLU A 238 -37.38 -33.36 -23.08
C GLU A 238 -37.53 -34.88 -22.86
N GLY A 239 -36.54 -35.68 -23.28
CA GLY A 239 -36.52 -37.13 -23.10
C GLY A 239 -36.17 -37.61 -21.69
N GLN A 240 -35.80 -36.73 -20.75
CA GLN A 240 -35.30 -37.10 -19.41
C GLN A 240 -36.33 -36.92 -18.28
N ALA A 241 -37.60 -37.29 -18.51
CA ALA A 241 -38.65 -37.21 -17.49
C ALA A 241 -38.32 -37.98 -16.19
N ARG A 242 -37.54 -39.06 -16.27
CA ARG A 242 -37.06 -39.80 -15.09
C ARG A 242 -36.12 -38.95 -14.24
N LEU A 243 -35.13 -38.30 -14.84
CA LEU A 243 -34.19 -37.43 -14.11
C LEU A 243 -34.93 -36.26 -13.46
N GLN A 244 -35.85 -35.64 -14.19
CA GLN A 244 -36.69 -34.56 -13.66
C GLN A 244 -37.47 -34.99 -12.41
N LYS A 245 -38.07 -36.18 -12.43
CA LYS A 245 -38.78 -36.74 -11.27
C LYS A 245 -37.84 -36.90 -10.06
N LEU A 246 -36.62 -37.39 -10.26
CA LEU A 246 -35.63 -37.63 -9.20
C LEU A 246 -35.08 -36.32 -8.62
N VAL A 247 -34.72 -35.36 -9.47
CA VAL A 247 -34.28 -34.03 -9.05
C VAL A 247 -35.39 -33.31 -8.28
N ASN A 248 -36.64 -33.39 -8.75
CA ASN A 248 -37.77 -32.81 -8.04
C ASN A 248 -38.05 -33.48 -6.70
N ALA A 249 -37.79 -34.79 -6.58
CA ALA A 249 -37.91 -35.51 -5.31
C ALA A 249 -36.82 -35.08 -4.32
N ALA A 250 -35.57 -34.89 -4.79
CA ALA A 250 -34.49 -34.36 -3.97
C ALA A 250 -34.77 -32.93 -3.49
N LEU A 251 -35.23 -32.04 -4.39
CA LEU A 251 -35.60 -30.66 -4.06
C LEU A 251 -36.76 -30.57 -3.06
N ALA A 252 -37.74 -31.49 -3.13
CA ALA A 252 -38.89 -31.50 -2.22
C ALA A 252 -38.55 -31.90 -0.78
N LEU A 253 -37.37 -32.51 -0.55
CA LEU A 253 -36.89 -32.88 0.78
C LEU A 253 -36.13 -31.76 1.48
N THR A 254 -35.81 -30.67 0.78
CA THR A 254 -35.16 -29.52 1.37
C THR A 254 -36.16 -28.83 2.31
N GLN A 255 -35.83 -28.76 3.59
CA GLN A 255 -36.67 -28.04 4.56
C GLN A 255 -36.61 -26.53 4.28
N GLU A 256 -37.71 -25.82 4.53
CA GLU A 256 -37.78 -24.36 4.38
C GLU A 256 -36.61 -23.66 5.11
N LYS A 257 -36.25 -24.14 6.31
CA LYS A 257 -35.12 -23.61 7.09
C LYS A 257 -33.77 -23.76 6.37
N GLN A 258 -33.51 -24.89 5.72
CA GLN A 258 -32.26 -25.12 4.96
C GLN A 258 -32.22 -24.22 3.72
N HIS A 259 -33.36 -24.03 3.06
CA HIS A 259 -33.47 -23.15 1.91
C HIS A 259 -33.19 -21.68 2.28
N GLN A 260 -33.71 -21.22 3.41
CA GLN A 260 -33.45 -19.87 3.93
C GLN A 260 -31.97 -19.67 4.31
N GLN A 261 -31.31 -20.66 4.92
CA GLN A 261 -29.89 -20.59 5.25
C GLN A 261 -28.99 -20.42 4.01
N LEU A 262 -29.32 -21.14 2.93
CA LEU A 262 -28.62 -21.00 1.65
C LEU A 262 -28.77 -19.58 1.07
N ILE A 263 -29.98 -19.04 1.09
CA ILE A 263 -30.25 -17.68 0.62
C ILE A 263 -29.56 -16.63 1.49
N GLN A 264 -29.59 -16.79 2.82
CA GLN A 264 -28.96 -15.87 3.77
C GLN A 264 -27.44 -15.78 3.56
N ARG A 265 -26.78 -16.93 3.38
CA ARG A 265 -25.34 -17.01 3.10
C ARG A 265 -24.94 -16.16 1.89
N TRP A 266 -25.71 -16.29 0.81
CA TRP A 266 -25.41 -15.64 -0.47
C TRP A 266 -25.98 -14.22 -0.61
N SER A 267 -26.76 -13.73 0.36
CA SER A 267 -27.34 -12.37 0.35
C SER A 267 -26.66 -11.38 1.31
N GLY A 268 -25.62 -11.80 2.03
CA GLY A 268 -24.85 -10.93 2.94
C GLY A 268 -25.63 -10.43 4.15
N GLY A 269 -26.64 -11.19 4.61
CA GLY A 269 -27.39 -10.91 5.86
C GLY A 269 -28.31 -9.68 5.82
N ALA A 270 -28.30 -8.86 4.76
CA ALA A 270 -29.12 -7.66 4.65
C ALA A 270 -30.54 -8.00 4.14
N LEU A 271 -31.49 -8.15 5.07
CA LEU A 271 -32.91 -8.47 4.79
C LEU A 271 -33.73 -7.34 4.13
N LEU A 272 -33.11 -6.20 3.77
CA LEU A 272 -33.80 -5.03 3.19
C LEU A 272 -34.65 -5.36 1.95
N LEU A 273 -34.29 -6.41 1.18
CA LEU A 273 -34.99 -6.79 -0.05
C LEU A 273 -35.91 -8.01 0.08
N GLN A 274 -35.89 -8.77 1.19
CA GLN A 274 -36.65 -10.03 1.34
C GLN A 274 -37.92 -9.89 2.19
N PRO A 275 -39.13 -10.08 1.62
CA PRO A 275 -40.39 -10.01 2.36
C PRO A 275 -40.79 -11.33 3.05
N HIS A 276 -39.98 -12.39 3.00
CA HIS A 276 -40.34 -13.72 3.51
C HIS A 276 -39.73 -14.08 4.87
N ALA A 277 -39.57 -13.09 5.76
CA ALA A 277 -39.56 -13.40 7.18
C ALA A 277 -41.00 -13.32 7.68
N PHE A 278 -41.61 -14.48 7.92
CA PHE A 278 -42.94 -14.76 8.52
C PHE A 278 -44.07 -13.74 8.28
N PRO A 279 -45.19 -14.11 7.62
CA PRO A 279 -46.36 -13.23 7.53
C PRO A 279 -46.82 -12.82 8.93
N ILE A 280 -46.98 -11.51 9.15
CA ILE A 280 -47.42 -11.00 10.45
C ILE A 280 -48.93 -11.23 10.57
N ASN A 281 -49.31 -12.11 11.48
CA ASN A 281 -50.71 -12.36 11.80
C ASN A 281 -51.21 -11.29 12.78
N PHE A 282 -51.78 -10.23 12.22
CA PHE A 282 -52.47 -9.20 13.00
C PHE A 282 -53.87 -9.68 13.44
N THR A 283 -54.26 -9.32 14.66
CA THR A 283 -55.64 -9.51 15.13
C THR A 283 -56.60 -8.55 14.41
N ALA A 284 -57.91 -8.81 14.45
CA ALA A 284 -58.89 -7.92 13.84
C ALA A 284 -58.85 -6.49 14.43
N GLU A 285 -58.54 -6.37 15.73
CA GLU A 285 -58.37 -5.10 16.42
C GLU A 285 -57.12 -4.34 15.94
N GLU A 286 -55.99 -5.03 15.80
CA GLU A 286 -54.74 -4.46 15.28
C GLU A 286 -54.88 -4.01 13.81
N GLN A 287 -55.52 -4.83 12.97
CA GLN A 287 -55.80 -4.46 11.58
C GLN A 287 -56.72 -3.24 11.48
N GLY A 288 -57.74 -3.16 12.36
CA GLY A 288 -58.60 -1.99 12.47
C GLY A 288 -57.81 -0.73 12.86
N TRP A 289 -56.90 -0.87 13.81
CA TRP A 289 -56.04 0.20 14.28
C TRP A 289 -55.11 0.74 13.19
N LEU A 290 -54.43 -0.15 12.45
CA LEU A 290 -53.53 0.21 11.33
C LEU A 290 -54.27 0.97 10.22
N LYS A 291 -55.51 0.57 9.91
CA LYS A 291 -56.34 1.28 8.92
C LYS A 291 -56.71 2.69 9.36
N GLN A 292 -56.88 2.91 10.67
CA GLN A 292 -57.19 4.23 11.24
C GLN A 292 -55.94 5.11 11.40
N HIS A 293 -54.75 4.53 11.47
CA HIS A 293 -53.47 5.21 11.67
C HIS A 293 -52.51 4.94 10.50
N PRO A 294 -52.79 5.49 9.30
CA PRO A 294 -51.93 5.28 8.13
C PRO A 294 -50.57 5.99 8.23
N VAL A 295 -50.40 6.88 9.22
CA VAL A 295 -49.16 7.62 9.50
C VAL A 295 -48.82 7.43 10.97
N LEU A 296 -47.58 7.03 11.25
CA LEU A 296 -47.01 6.95 12.60
C LEU A 296 -46.06 8.12 12.83
N ARG A 297 -46.30 8.88 13.90
CA ARG A 297 -45.45 10.00 14.30
C ARG A 297 -44.35 9.48 15.21
N VAL A 298 -43.10 9.56 14.76
CA VAL A 298 -41.93 9.10 15.51
C VAL A 298 -41.16 10.31 16.01
N VAL A 299 -40.84 10.38 17.29
CA VAL A 299 -39.87 11.37 17.78
C VAL A 299 -38.49 10.74 17.88
N ALA A 300 -37.51 11.39 17.25
CA ALA A 300 -36.15 10.90 17.12
C ALA A 300 -35.11 11.93 17.61
N GLY A 301 -34.02 11.43 18.18
CA GLY A 301 -32.96 12.25 18.76
C GLY A 301 -32.10 12.90 17.67
N HIS A 302 -31.73 14.16 17.89
CA HIS A 302 -30.97 14.95 16.92
C HIS A 302 -29.48 14.56 16.82
N SER A 303 -28.89 14.02 17.90
CA SER A 303 -27.43 13.89 18.02
C SER A 303 -27.01 12.62 18.77
N PHE A 304 -27.46 11.46 18.30
CA PHE A 304 -27.11 10.15 18.86
C PHE A 304 -26.59 9.19 17.77
N ALA A 305 -25.65 9.66 16.94
CA ALA A 305 -25.07 8.83 15.88
C ALA A 305 -24.21 7.68 16.46
N PRO A 306 -24.19 6.49 15.84
CA PRO A 306 -24.86 6.16 14.57
C PRO A 306 -26.31 5.67 14.73
N VAL A 307 -26.89 5.69 15.93
CA VAL A 307 -28.26 5.18 16.17
C VAL A 307 -29.33 6.08 15.57
N SER A 308 -29.31 7.37 15.91
CA SER A 308 -30.31 8.34 15.48
C SER A 308 -29.67 9.71 15.38
N PHE A 309 -29.65 10.29 14.18
CA PHE A 309 -29.18 11.65 13.97
C PHE A 309 -29.87 12.25 12.75
N PHE A 310 -29.67 13.55 12.54
CA PHE A 310 -30.11 14.19 11.30
C PHE A 310 -28.88 14.68 10.55
N ASP A 311 -28.86 14.46 9.24
CA ASP A 311 -27.79 14.97 8.38
C ASP A 311 -27.93 16.49 8.12
N ASP A 312 -26.99 17.07 7.37
CA ASP A 312 -26.96 18.50 7.04
C ASP A 312 -28.19 18.95 6.23
N GLN A 313 -28.83 18.02 5.52
CA GLN A 313 -30.08 18.27 4.78
C GLN A 313 -31.32 18.15 5.68
N GLY A 314 -31.12 17.74 6.94
CA GLY A 314 -32.17 17.59 7.93
C GLY A 314 -32.99 16.31 7.76
N VAL A 315 -32.48 15.31 7.05
CA VAL A 315 -33.09 13.98 6.91
C VAL A 315 -32.70 13.11 8.09
N TRP A 316 -33.63 12.29 8.59
CA TRP A 316 -33.36 11.36 9.70
C TRP A 316 -32.53 10.17 9.22
N ARG A 317 -31.39 9.95 9.87
CA ARG A 317 -30.40 8.92 9.53
C ARG A 317 -30.00 8.12 10.77
N GLY A 318 -29.38 6.97 10.52
CA GLY A 318 -28.89 6.04 11.55
C GLY A 318 -29.72 4.76 11.68
N ALA A 319 -29.21 3.83 12.48
CA ALA A 319 -29.79 2.49 12.64
C ALA A 319 -31.28 2.50 13.05
N SER A 320 -31.71 3.45 13.88
CA SER A 320 -33.11 3.60 14.28
C SER A 320 -34.02 4.11 13.17
N ALA A 321 -33.52 4.95 12.26
CA ALA A 321 -34.26 5.42 11.10
C ALA A 321 -34.53 4.26 10.14
N GLU A 322 -33.50 3.47 9.84
CA GLU A 322 -33.61 2.27 9.00
C GLU A 322 -34.51 1.19 9.62
N LEU A 323 -34.38 0.94 10.93
CA LEU A 323 -35.26 0.01 11.63
C LEU A 323 -36.72 0.46 11.56
N MET A 324 -36.99 1.75 11.75
CA MET A 324 -38.34 2.26 11.68
C MET A 324 -38.91 2.21 10.26
N GLU A 325 -38.10 2.48 9.23
CA GLU A 325 -38.49 2.32 7.84
C GLU A 325 -38.88 0.87 7.53
N LEU A 326 -38.08 -0.10 8.01
CA LEU A 326 -38.39 -1.54 7.91
C LEU A 326 -39.71 -1.90 8.59
N ILE A 327 -39.92 -1.43 9.82
CA ILE A 327 -41.17 -1.66 10.56
C ILE A 327 -42.36 -1.04 9.82
N ALA A 328 -42.22 0.20 9.34
CA ALA A 328 -43.27 0.90 8.62
C ALA A 328 -43.68 0.17 7.34
N GLN A 329 -42.70 -0.34 6.59
CA GLN A 329 -42.94 -1.18 5.41
C GLN A 329 -43.64 -2.50 5.77
N ARG A 330 -43.24 -3.14 6.88
CA ARG A 330 -43.82 -4.42 7.36
C ARG A 330 -45.29 -4.29 7.77
N ILE A 331 -45.65 -3.19 8.41
CA ILE A 331 -47.01 -2.96 8.91
C ILE A 331 -47.86 -2.11 7.95
N GLY A 332 -47.28 -1.55 6.89
CA GLY A 332 -47.97 -0.84 5.82
C GLY A 332 -48.38 0.60 6.16
N VAL A 333 -47.56 1.33 6.90
CA VAL A 333 -47.81 2.73 7.32
C VAL A 333 -46.72 3.67 6.84
N LYS A 334 -47.00 4.98 6.83
CA LYS A 334 -46.01 6.03 6.57
C LYS A 334 -45.43 6.54 7.88
N LEU A 335 -44.20 7.06 7.84
CA LEU A 335 -43.56 7.69 8.98
C LEU A 335 -43.59 9.22 8.88
N GLU A 336 -43.85 9.88 9.99
CA GLU A 336 -43.65 11.32 10.16
C GLU A 336 -42.69 11.54 11.33
N VAL A 337 -41.53 12.14 11.06
CA VAL A 337 -40.46 12.24 12.06
C VAL A 337 -40.44 13.62 12.70
N ARG A 338 -40.47 13.67 14.04
CA ARG A 338 -40.31 14.87 14.85
C ARG A 338 -38.91 14.89 15.45
N LYS A 339 -38.20 16.00 15.27
CA LYS A 339 -36.84 16.19 15.78
C LYS A 339 -36.89 16.54 17.27
N SER A 340 -36.04 15.89 18.07
CA SER A 340 -35.82 16.24 19.48
C SER A 340 -34.35 16.59 19.73
N HIS A 341 -34.10 17.63 20.51
CA HIS A 341 -32.73 18.09 20.84
C HIS A 341 -32.15 17.47 22.12
N SER A 342 -32.97 16.79 22.92
CA SER A 342 -32.55 16.10 24.14
C SER A 342 -33.49 14.96 24.50
N LEU A 343 -33.07 14.09 25.41
CA LEU A 343 -33.93 13.05 25.95
C LEU A 343 -35.17 13.66 26.66
N GLU A 344 -34.98 14.68 27.47
CA GLU A 344 -36.06 15.38 28.18
C GLU A 344 -37.08 15.96 27.19
N ASN A 345 -36.61 16.60 26.11
CA ASN A 345 -37.48 17.14 25.08
C ASN A 345 -38.26 16.02 24.36
N MET A 346 -37.63 14.86 24.12
CA MET A 346 -38.27 13.70 23.51
C MET A 346 -39.39 13.15 24.40
N LEU A 347 -39.12 12.98 25.70
CA LEU A 347 -40.12 12.54 26.68
C LEU A 347 -41.27 13.54 26.81
N GLU A 348 -41.00 14.85 26.73
CA GLU A 348 -42.04 15.89 26.75
C GLU A 348 -42.92 15.85 25.48
N ILE A 349 -42.33 15.65 24.29
CA ILE A 349 -43.07 15.44 23.03
C ILE A 349 -43.99 14.22 23.13
N MET A 350 -43.48 13.12 23.70
CA MET A 350 -44.27 11.90 23.97
C MET A 350 -45.41 12.18 24.95
N ARG A 351 -45.15 12.91 26.05
CA ARG A 351 -46.16 13.25 27.07
C ARG A 351 -47.28 14.14 26.52
N ARG A 352 -46.96 15.03 25.58
CA ARG A 352 -47.93 15.91 24.90
C ARG A 352 -48.76 15.20 23.82
N GLY A 353 -48.43 13.96 23.47
CA GLY A 353 -49.10 13.22 22.39
C GLY A 353 -48.79 13.77 20.99
N GLU A 354 -47.69 14.53 20.86
CA GLU A 354 -47.20 15.05 19.57
C GLU A 354 -46.53 13.96 18.73
N ALA A 355 -46.08 12.87 19.36
CA ALA A 355 -45.58 11.66 18.73
C ALA A 355 -46.28 10.40 19.28
N ASP A 356 -46.33 9.35 18.47
CA ASP A 356 -46.95 8.05 18.80
C ASP A 356 -45.93 7.06 19.38
N LEU A 357 -44.65 7.19 18.99
CA LEU A 357 -43.57 6.34 19.49
C LEU A 357 -42.19 7.01 19.43
N THR A 358 -41.22 6.39 20.11
CA THR A 358 -39.82 6.78 20.08
C THR A 358 -38.88 5.59 20.33
N THR A 359 -37.57 5.77 20.10
CA THR A 359 -36.52 4.76 20.34
C THR A 359 -35.71 5.18 21.56
N LEU A 360 -35.75 4.39 22.65
CA LEU A 360 -35.17 4.77 23.95
C LEU A 360 -34.49 3.58 24.66
N PRO A 361 -33.44 3.84 25.47
CA PRO A 361 -32.89 2.82 26.37
C PRO A 361 -33.86 2.47 27.51
N VAL A 362 -34.17 1.19 27.71
CA VAL A 362 -35.14 0.65 28.67
C VAL A 362 -34.83 1.04 30.11
N ARG A 363 -33.56 0.97 30.50
CA ARG A 363 -33.14 1.20 31.91
C ARG A 363 -33.21 2.67 32.31
N MET A 364 -33.15 3.60 31.34
CA MET A 364 -33.17 5.04 31.58
C MET A 364 -34.57 5.62 31.85
N ALA A 365 -35.62 4.83 31.66
CA ALA A 365 -36.97 5.36 31.76
C ALA A 365 -37.51 5.42 33.19
N GLY A 366 -36.93 4.65 34.14
CA GLY A 366 -37.37 4.56 35.53
C GLY A 366 -38.86 4.18 35.69
N THR A 367 -39.28 3.82 36.89
CA THR A 367 -40.69 3.50 37.20
C THR A 367 -41.65 4.69 37.16
N GLY A 368 -41.18 5.88 36.76
CA GLY A 368 -41.94 7.15 36.76
C GLY A 368 -42.51 7.59 35.41
N ASN A 369 -42.03 7.07 34.29
CA ASN A 369 -42.51 7.44 32.96
C ASN A 369 -43.60 6.46 32.49
N LYS A 370 -44.81 6.96 32.21
CA LYS A 370 -45.96 6.18 31.71
C LYS A 370 -45.78 5.75 30.25
N LEU A 371 -44.75 4.94 29.99
CA LEU A 371 -44.41 4.40 28.68
C LEU A 371 -44.45 2.88 28.72
N LEU A 372 -44.83 2.28 27.59
CA LEU A 372 -44.75 0.86 27.33
C LEU A 372 -43.61 0.59 26.35
N PHE A 373 -42.75 -0.35 26.69
CA PHE A 373 -41.60 -0.73 25.87
C PHE A 373 -41.91 -1.97 25.05
N THR A 374 -41.42 -2.00 23.82
CA THR A 374 -41.37 -3.24 23.04
C THR A 374 -40.35 -4.21 23.63
N ASP A 375 -40.29 -5.41 23.04
CA ASP A 375 -39.16 -6.31 23.22
C ASP A 375 -37.85 -5.56 22.88
N PRO A 376 -36.76 -5.80 23.62
CA PRO A 376 -35.45 -5.19 23.37
C PRO A 376 -34.98 -5.39 21.93
N VAL A 377 -34.53 -4.32 21.30
CA VAL A 377 -33.94 -4.32 19.96
C VAL A 377 -32.47 -4.72 20.03
N THR A 378 -31.66 -4.06 20.87
CA THR A 378 -30.23 -4.35 20.99
C THR A 378 -29.68 -3.95 22.35
N TYR A 379 -28.48 -4.42 22.70
CA TYR A 379 -27.78 -4.05 23.93
C TYR A 379 -26.93 -2.79 23.72
N LEU A 380 -26.95 -1.92 24.73
CA LEU A 380 -26.15 -0.70 24.80
C LEU A 380 -25.15 -0.83 25.94
N SER A 381 -23.91 -1.14 25.60
CA SER A 381 -22.79 -1.07 26.53
C SER A 381 -22.20 0.34 26.56
N TYR A 382 -21.74 0.77 27.73
CA TYR A 382 -21.10 2.07 27.92
C TYR A 382 -19.63 1.90 28.25
N ASN A 383 -18.79 2.68 27.57
CA ASN A 383 -17.36 2.75 27.80
C ASN A 383 -16.96 4.13 28.32
N LEU A 384 -15.77 4.19 28.92
CA LEU A 384 -15.13 5.45 29.26
C LEU A 384 -14.25 5.91 28.10
N VAL A 385 -14.20 7.21 27.87
CA VAL A 385 -13.30 7.85 26.92
C VAL A 385 -12.40 8.81 27.67
N VAL A 386 -11.10 8.64 27.47
CA VAL A 386 -10.02 9.38 28.15
C VAL A 386 -9.08 10.00 27.12
N ARG A 387 -8.20 10.92 27.54
CA ARG A 387 -7.14 11.43 26.66
C ARG A 387 -6.09 10.33 26.42
N VAL A 388 -5.48 10.31 25.24
CA VAL A 388 -4.48 9.27 24.89
C VAL A 388 -3.35 9.19 25.91
N ASN A 389 -2.89 10.34 26.41
CA ASN A 389 -1.78 10.47 27.36
C ASN A 389 -2.19 10.36 28.85
N THR A 390 -3.39 9.86 29.15
CA THR A 390 -3.82 9.61 30.53
C THR A 390 -3.90 8.12 30.83
N ASP A 391 -3.46 7.71 32.01
CA ASP A 391 -3.63 6.34 32.49
C ASP A 391 -5.13 6.01 32.57
N PRO A 392 -5.59 4.91 31.95
CA PRO A 392 -7.00 4.57 31.95
C PRO A 392 -7.40 4.02 33.34
N PRO A 393 -8.60 4.36 33.86
CA PRO A 393 -9.09 3.75 35.08
C PRO A 393 -9.21 2.23 34.91
N GLN A 394 -8.79 1.45 35.90
CA GLN A 394 -8.83 -0.01 35.86
C GLN A 394 -10.14 -0.58 36.43
N GLY A 395 -10.81 0.18 37.30
CA GLY A 395 -12.08 -0.23 37.90
C GLY A 395 -12.93 0.95 38.36
N VAL A 396 -14.19 0.67 38.70
CA VAL A 396 -15.18 1.69 39.14
C VAL A 396 -14.69 2.50 40.34
N ALA A 397 -13.83 1.92 41.19
CA ALA A 397 -13.23 2.60 42.34
C ALA A 397 -12.35 3.81 41.93
N ASP A 398 -11.71 3.75 40.77
CA ASP A 398 -10.81 4.80 40.26
C ASP A 398 -11.56 6.05 39.78
N LEU A 399 -12.89 5.94 39.66
CA LEU A 399 -13.76 7.04 39.26
C LEU A 399 -14.09 7.99 40.42
N ARG A 400 -13.76 7.61 41.66
CA ARG A 400 -14.08 8.42 42.84
C ARG A 400 -13.39 9.78 42.77
N ASN A 401 -14.17 10.84 42.98
CA ASN A 401 -13.78 12.25 42.88
C ASN A 401 -13.33 12.69 41.47
N LYS A 402 -13.56 11.87 40.42
CA LYS A 402 -13.32 12.25 39.03
C LYS A 402 -14.53 12.93 38.43
N VAL A 403 -14.28 13.86 37.52
CA VAL A 403 -15.30 14.53 36.72
C VAL A 403 -15.59 13.69 35.49
N VAL A 404 -16.77 13.08 35.43
CA VAL A 404 -17.21 12.23 34.32
C VAL A 404 -18.25 12.98 33.51
N ALA A 405 -17.92 13.28 32.25
CA ALA A 405 -18.86 13.85 31.30
C ALA A 405 -19.88 12.79 30.88
N VAL A 406 -21.16 13.12 30.94
CA VAL A 406 -22.28 12.25 30.55
C VAL A 406 -23.25 13.01 29.68
N ASN A 407 -24.02 12.30 28.85
CA ASN A 407 -25.09 12.96 28.11
C ASN A 407 -26.15 13.52 29.06
N ARG A 408 -26.72 14.67 28.70
CA ARG A 408 -27.75 15.36 29.46
C ARG A 408 -28.97 14.47 29.66
N GLY A 409 -29.44 14.37 30.90
CA GLY A 409 -30.51 13.45 31.30
C GLY A 409 -30.02 12.06 31.69
N MET A 410 -28.73 11.75 31.51
CA MET A 410 -28.11 10.51 31.98
C MET A 410 -27.48 10.66 33.38
N GLY A 411 -27.13 11.89 33.78
CA GLY A 411 -26.48 12.18 35.07
C GLY A 411 -27.42 12.22 36.27
N GLU A 412 -28.69 12.59 36.06
CA GLU A 412 -29.71 12.70 37.13
C GLU A 412 -30.49 11.40 37.39
N ASP A 413 -30.26 10.36 36.60
CA ASP A 413 -30.94 9.07 36.78
C ASP A 413 -30.51 8.45 38.13
N LEU A 414 -31.51 8.25 39.01
CA LEU A 414 -31.38 8.00 40.46
C LEU A 414 -30.52 6.79 40.87
N GLU A 415 -30.04 6.02 39.90
CA GLU A 415 -29.31 4.76 40.09
C GLU A 415 -27.79 4.89 39.81
N TRP A 416 -27.34 5.80 38.94
CA TRP A 416 -25.90 5.98 38.67
C TRP A 416 -25.15 6.49 39.90
N GLY A 417 -25.72 7.43 40.65
CA GLY A 417 -25.15 7.94 41.89
C GLY A 417 -25.06 6.89 43.02
N LYS A 418 -25.90 5.84 42.97
CA LYS A 418 -25.83 4.70 43.90
C LYS A 418 -24.76 3.69 43.48
N MET A 419 -24.61 3.44 42.17
CA MET A 419 -23.66 2.48 41.63
C MET A 419 -22.23 3.01 41.55
N LEU A 420 -22.07 4.33 41.36
CA LEU A 420 -20.79 5.02 41.19
C LEU A 420 -20.61 6.11 42.28
N PRO A 421 -20.50 5.73 43.56
CA PRO A 421 -20.48 6.68 44.67
C PRO A 421 -19.22 7.56 44.65
N GLY A 422 -19.43 8.89 44.68
CA GLY A 422 -18.36 9.89 44.71
C GLY A 422 -17.85 10.33 43.34
N VAL A 423 -18.45 9.87 42.24
CA VAL A 423 -18.22 10.43 40.90
C VAL A 423 -18.91 11.79 40.76
N ILE A 424 -18.26 12.75 40.11
CA ILE A 424 -18.83 14.07 39.80
C ILE A 424 -19.31 14.03 38.34
N PHE A 425 -20.60 13.81 38.12
CA PHE A 425 -21.17 13.82 36.78
C PHE A 425 -21.34 15.26 36.27
N LYS A 426 -20.93 15.48 35.02
CA LYS A 426 -21.12 16.76 34.34
C LYS A 426 -21.84 16.54 33.01
N GLU A 427 -22.99 17.17 32.85
CA GLU A 427 -23.83 16.93 31.69
C GLU A 427 -23.34 17.65 30.44
N ALA A 428 -23.44 16.95 29.31
CA ALA A 428 -23.13 17.41 27.97
C ALA A 428 -24.37 17.24 27.08
N ASN A 429 -24.64 18.17 26.16
CA ASN A 429 -25.86 18.12 25.36
C ASN A 429 -25.90 16.94 24.37
N ASN A 430 -24.75 16.40 23.97
CA ASN A 430 -24.62 15.27 23.05
C ASN A 430 -23.27 14.55 23.27
N PRO A 431 -23.06 13.33 22.71
CA PRO A 431 -21.84 12.56 22.91
C PRO A 431 -20.57 13.31 22.48
N ILE A 432 -20.64 14.07 21.37
CA ILE A 432 -19.51 14.86 20.86
C ILE A 432 -19.09 15.92 21.89
N SER A 433 -20.05 16.61 22.50
CA SER A 433 -19.79 17.61 23.54
C SER A 433 -19.17 16.98 24.79
N ALA A 434 -19.53 15.73 25.11
CA ALA A 434 -18.90 14.99 26.21
C ALA A 434 -17.42 14.70 25.88
N PHE A 435 -17.11 14.32 24.64
CA PHE A 435 -15.72 14.16 24.18
C PHE A 435 -14.94 15.48 24.19
N ASP A 436 -15.52 16.56 23.69
CA ASP A 436 -14.92 17.91 23.71
C ASP A 436 -14.60 18.38 25.14
N MET A 437 -15.46 18.04 26.11
CA MET A 437 -15.18 18.32 27.51
C MET A 437 -13.96 17.56 28.04
N VAL A 438 -13.72 16.34 27.57
CA VAL A 438 -12.53 15.56 27.93
C VAL A 438 -11.29 16.09 27.22
N GLU A 439 -11.37 16.39 25.92
CA GLU A 439 -10.25 16.97 25.16
C GLU A 439 -9.77 18.28 25.80
N ASN A 440 -10.71 19.18 26.13
CA ASN A 440 -10.42 20.49 26.71
C ASN A 440 -10.18 20.48 28.24
N GLY A 441 -10.09 19.31 28.88
CA GLY A 441 -9.83 19.19 30.32
C GLY A 441 -10.96 19.67 31.24
N LYS A 442 -12.17 19.91 30.71
CA LYS A 442 -13.37 20.25 31.49
C LYS A 442 -13.98 19.04 32.21
N ALA A 443 -13.56 17.84 31.83
CA ALA A 443 -13.83 16.56 32.46
C ALA A 443 -12.57 15.67 32.40
N ASP A 444 -12.45 14.75 33.35
CA ASP A 444 -11.37 13.75 33.37
C ASP A 444 -11.61 12.68 32.30
N MET A 445 -12.87 12.32 32.09
CA MET A 445 -13.31 11.27 31.18
C MET A 445 -14.78 11.45 30.78
N ALA A 446 -15.22 10.77 29.73
CA ALA A 446 -16.61 10.76 29.28
C ALA A 446 -17.16 9.33 29.35
N MET A 447 -18.36 9.16 29.90
CA MET A 447 -19.09 7.89 29.88
C MET A 447 -20.16 7.96 28.78
N VAL A 448 -19.96 7.17 27.73
CA VAL A 448 -20.76 7.19 26.50
C VAL A 448 -21.02 5.77 26.02
N ALA A 449 -22.06 5.55 25.21
CA ALA A 449 -22.28 4.23 24.64
C ALA A 449 -21.13 3.88 23.70
N THR A 450 -20.67 2.63 23.72
CA THR A 450 -19.53 2.14 22.92
C THR A 450 -19.71 2.43 21.43
N MET A 451 -20.94 2.37 20.92
CA MET A 451 -21.22 2.72 19.53
C MET A 451 -21.00 4.20 19.20
N ASN A 452 -21.25 5.11 20.16
CA ASN A 452 -20.97 6.54 19.95
C ASN A 452 -19.46 6.78 19.92
N SER A 453 -18.69 6.19 20.85
CA SER A 453 -17.24 6.37 20.89
C SER A 453 -16.57 5.76 19.65
N ARG A 454 -16.96 4.54 19.24
CA ARG A 454 -16.44 3.91 18.02
C ARG A 454 -16.75 4.70 16.75
N TYR A 455 -17.89 5.38 16.70
CA TYR A 455 -18.27 6.22 15.57
C TYR A 455 -17.51 7.56 15.55
N TYR A 456 -17.48 8.28 16.68
CA TYR A 456 -16.96 9.65 16.73
C TYR A 456 -15.45 9.75 16.99
N LEU A 457 -14.83 8.81 17.71
CA LEU A 457 -13.40 8.92 18.02
C LEU A 457 -12.51 8.90 16.76
N PRO A 458 -12.69 7.97 15.80
CA PRO A 458 -11.91 7.97 14.56
C PRO A 458 -12.23 9.17 13.67
N LEU A 459 -13.49 9.63 13.69
CA LEU A 459 -13.99 10.70 12.83
C LEU A 459 -13.59 12.10 13.28
N LEU A 460 -13.56 12.36 14.60
CA LEU A 460 -13.44 13.71 15.14
C LEU A 460 -12.24 13.90 16.08
N PHE A 461 -11.78 12.83 16.74
CA PHE A 461 -10.81 12.90 17.84
C PHE A 461 -9.61 11.95 17.63
N ASN A 462 -9.29 11.64 16.38
CA ASN A 462 -8.24 10.68 16.02
C ASN A 462 -6.90 11.08 16.67
N GLY A 463 -6.29 10.16 17.42
CA GLY A 463 -5.03 10.38 18.13
C GLY A 463 -5.10 11.29 19.37
N LYS A 464 -6.28 11.84 19.73
CA LYS A 464 -6.45 12.73 20.91
C LYS A 464 -7.13 12.04 22.08
N LEU A 465 -8.19 11.29 21.80
CA LEU A 465 -8.97 10.55 22.78
C LEU A 465 -8.93 9.05 22.47
N ARG A 466 -9.10 8.22 23.49
CA ARG A 466 -9.17 6.76 23.36
C ARG A 466 -10.18 6.16 24.32
N GLU A 467 -10.69 4.98 23.97
CA GLU A 467 -11.53 4.20 24.88
C GLU A 467 -10.69 3.61 26.03
N ALA A 468 -11.28 3.59 27.22
CA ALA A 468 -10.81 2.91 28.40
C ALA A 468 -11.91 1.92 28.82
N ASN A 469 -11.64 0.63 28.63
CA ASN A 469 -12.56 -0.42 29.06
C ASN A 469 -12.52 -0.55 30.58
N ILE A 470 -13.69 -0.61 31.19
CA ILE A 470 -13.85 -0.73 32.65
C ILE A 470 -14.92 -1.77 32.95
N THR A 471 -14.69 -2.56 33.99
CA THR A 471 -15.64 -3.58 34.44
C THR A 471 -16.60 -3.01 35.49
N GLY A 472 -17.86 -3.45 35.49
CA GLY A 472 -18.86 -3.06 36.50
C GLY A 472 -19.81 -1.93 36.09
N ILE A 473 -19.70 -1.40 34.87
CA ILE A 473 -20.77 -0.58 34.26
C ILE A 473 -21.83 -1.55 33.72
N PRO A 474 -23.11 -1.39 34.07
CA PRO A 474 -24.10 -2.38 33.72
C PRO A 474 -24.72 -2.08 32.35
N ASP A 475 -25.04 -3.13 31.58
CA ASP A 475 -25.59 -2.98 30.23
C ASP A 475 -27.02 -2.40 30.26
N ASN A 476 -27.32 -1.62 29.23
CA ASN A 476 -28.68 -1.17 28.92
C ASN A 476 -29.20 -1.92 27.69
N MET A 477 -30.50 -1.82 27.45
CA MET A 477 -31.15 -2.33 26.23
C MET A 477 -31.85 -1.17 25.54
N LEU A 478 -31.74 -1.07 24.23
CA LEU A 478 -32.54 -0.17 23.41
C LEU A 478 -33.86 -0.83 23.05
N ALA A 479 -34.99 -0.14 23.20
CA ALA A 479 -36.30 -0.60 22.77
C ALA A 479 -37.12 0.54 22.15
N LEU A 480 -38.20 0.21 21.46
CA LEU A 480 -39.21 1.20 21.09
C LEU A 480 -40.10 1.46 22.30
N ALA A 481 -40.52 2.70 22.46
CA ALA A 481 -41.39 3.13 23.54
C ALA A 481 -42.62 3.84 22.98
N VAL A 482 -43.78 3.50 23.51
CA VAL A 482 -45.07 4.12 23.21
C VAL A 482 -45.73 4.64 24.49
N PRO A 483 -46.65 5.61 24.43
CA PRO A 483 -47.44 6.01 25.59
C PRO A 483 -48.26 4.85 26.17
N GLU A 484 -48.50 4.84 27.48
CA GLU A 484 -49.17 3.72 28.18
C GLU A 484 -50.59 3.38 27.67
N ASP A 485 -51.28 4.37 27.09
CA ASP A 485 -52.60 4.21 26.47
C ASP A 485 -52.53 3.59 25.06
N ARG A 486 -51.34 3.37 24.49
CA ARG A 486 -51.12 2.83 23.13
C ARG A 486 -50.71 1.35 23.11
N ARG A 487 -51.32 0.52 23.97
CA ARG A 487 -51.04 -0.95 24.05
C ARG A 487 -51.16 -1.69 22.72
N ILE A 488 -52.14 -1.34 21.89
CA ILE A 488 -52.33 -1.98 20.57
C ILE A 488 -51.12 -1.71 19.66
N LEU A 489 -50.60 -0.48 19.68
CA LEU A 489 -49.41 -0.13 18.90
C LEU A 489 -48.17 -0.87 19.40
N GLN A 490 -47.97 -0.98 20.72
CA GLN A 490 -46.89 -1.79 21.29
C GLN A 490 -46.94 -3.25 20.79
N ALA A 491 -48.13 -3.87 20.79
CA ALA A 491 -48.31 -5.24 20.32
C ALA A 491 -48.01 -5.39 18.81
N ILE A 492 -48.45 -4.42 18.00
CA ILE A 492 -48.12 -4.35 16.56
C ILE A 492 -46.60 -4.23 16.36
N LEU A 493 -45.93 -3.35 17.10
CA LEU A 493 -44.49 -3.15 17.02
C LEU A 493 -43.71 -4.41 17.45
N ASN A 494 -44.12 -5.11 18.51
CA ASN A 494 -43.52 -6.38 18.90
C ASN A 494 -43.64 -7.45 17.80
N LYS A 495 -44.82 -7.57 17.19
CA LYS A 495 -45.03 -8.49 16.06
C LYS A 495 -44.18 -8.11 14.85
N ALA A 496 -44.02 -6.82 14.58
CA ALA A 496 -43.14 -6.33 13.52
C ALA A 496 -41.67 -6.64 13.82
N LEU A 497 -41.20 -6.37 15.04
CA LEU A 497 -39.83 -6.69 15.49
C LEU A 497 -39.56 -8.20 15.42
N GLN A 498 -40.49 -9.04 15.86
CA GLN A 498 -40.36 -10.51 15.78
C GLN A 498 -40.33 -11.03 14.33
N SER A 499 -40.88 -10.28 13.39
CA SER A 499 -40.78 -10.60 11.95
C SER A 499 -39.43 -10.20 11.34
N ILE A 500 -38.61 -9.42 12.05
CA ILE A 500 -37.27 -9.03 11.64
C ILE A 500 -36.28 -9.98 12.33
N GLY A 501 -35.42 -10.65 11.57
CA GLY A 501 -34.44 -11.58 12.14
C GLY A 501 -33.42 -10.88 13.04
N PRO A 502 -32.93 -11.53 14.11
CA PRO A 502 -31.94 -10.95 15.02
C PRO A 502 -30.65 -10.53 14.28
N GLU A 503 -30.22 -11.31 13.29
CA GLU A 503 -29.07 -11.00 12.43
C GLU A 503 -29.22 -9.66 11.68
N SER A 504 -30.44 -9.30 11.27
CA SER A 504 -30.69 -8.02 10.58
C SER A 504 -30.59 -6.84 11.53
N ILE A 505 -31.08 -7.03 12.76
CA ILE A 505 -30.95 -6.02 13.81
C ILE A 505 -29.47 -5.88 14.17
N ASP A 506 -28.72 -6.97 14.28
CA ASP A 506 -27.29 -6.93 14.53
C ASP A 506 -26.52 -6.25 13.41
N ASN A 507 -26.79 -6.54 12.14
CA ASN A 507 -26.14 -5.86 11.01
C ASN A 507 -26.42 -4.34 11.01
N LEU A 508 -27.68 -3.94 11.24
CA LEU A 508 -28.09 -2.53 11.33
C LEU A 508 -27.35 -1.77 12.44
N PHE A 509 -27.18 -2.37 13.61
CA PHE A 509 -26.62 -1.66 14.77
C PHE A 509 -25.10 -1.85 14.95
N ASN A 510 -24.50 -2.93 14.42
CA ASN A 510 -23.11 -3.30 14.70
C ASN A 510 -22.17 -3.39 13.49
N GLU A 511 -22.64 -3.62 12.26
CA GLU A 511 -21.75 -3.84 11.10
C GLU A 511 -21.79 -2.66 10.11
N ARG A 512 -22.96 -2.33 9.57
CA ARG A 512 -23.11 -1.31 8.52
C ARG A 512 -22.58 0.06 8.92
N TRP A 513 -22.86 0.47 10.15
CA TRP A 513 -22.45 1.77 10.69
C TRP A 513 -21.07 1.75 11.37
N ARG A 514 -20.34 0.62 11.32
CA ARG A 514 -19.05 0.41 12.01
C ARG A 514 -17.83 0.66 11.11
N THR A 515 -17.94 0.56 9.78
CA THR A 515 -16.77 0.50 8.88
C THR A 515 -16.79 1.40 7.64
N ASN A 516 -17.86 2.15 7.35
CA ASN A 516 -17.91 3.02 6.16
C ASN A 516 -17.86 4.52 6.51
N ILE A 517 -16.73 4.97 7.04
CA ILE A 517 -16.36 6.39 6.93
C ILE A 517 -15.03 6.43 6.22
N GLY A 518 -15.10 6.44 4.90
CA GLY A 518 -13.97 6.84 4.06
C GLY A 518 -13.45 8.18 4.52
N ALA A 519 -12.11 8.30 4.58
CA ALA A 519 -11.34 9.54 4.62
C ALA A 519 -12.18 10.79 4.91
N SER A 520 -12.54 10.99 6.18
CA SER A 520 -13.36 12.12 6.57
C SER A 520 -12.70 13.42 6.12
N ASN A 521 -13.50 14.30 5.51
CA ASN A 521 -13.23 15.69 5.11
C ASN A 521 -12.62 16.62 6.20
N GLN A 522 -12.14 16.09 7.33
CA GLN A 522 -11.45 16.83 8.38
C GLN A 522 -10.13 17.48 7.91
N SER A 523 -9.46 16.95 6.89
CA SER A 523 -8.21 17.54 6.39
C SER A 523 -8.39 18.90 5.71
N TRP A 524 -9.61 19.36 5.39
CA TRP A 524 -9.80 20.66 4.72
C TRP A 524 -10.40 21.73 5.64
N TYR A 525 -11.36 21.39 6.51
CA TYR A 525 -12.03 22.37 7.36
C TYR A 525 -11.13 22.95 8.45
N ASP A 526 -10.33 22.12 9.15
CA ASP A 526 -9.42 22.59 10.21
C ASP A 526 -8.23 23.39 9.66
N TYR A 527 -7.73 23.02 8.46
CA TYR A 527 -6.73 23.81 7.76
C TYR A 527 -7.30 25.14 7.24
N SER A 528 -8.58 25.19 6.86
CA SER A 528 -9.20 26.42 6.35
C SER A 528 -9.47 27.45 7.45
N LEU A 529 -10.02 27.08 8.61
CA LEU A 529 -10.43 28.03 9.65
C LEU A 529 -9.24 28.67 10.38
N GLY A 530 -8.21 27.89 10.76
CA GLY A 530 -7.01 28.44 11.38
C GLY A 530 -6.24 29.38 10.46
N LEU A 531 -6.17 29.03 9.17
CA LEU A 531 -5.51 29.83 8.14
C LEU A 531 -6.34 31.05 7.76
N ILE A 532 -7.67 30.95 7.72
CA ILE A 532 -8.59 32.10 7.58
C ILE A 532 -8.46 33.04 8.77
N TYR A 533 -8.44 32.56 10.02
CA TYR A 533 -8.25 33.43 11.19
C TYR A 533 -6.87 34.08 11.20
N LEU A 534 -5.81 33.36 10.82
CA LEU A 534 -4.46 33.92 10.68
C LEU A 534 -4.41 34.99 9.59
N VAL A 535 -4.93 34.70 8.39
CA VAL A 535 -5.00 35.66 7.28
C VAL A 535 -5.88 36.84 7.64
N SER A 536 -7.01 36.63 8.32
CA SER A 536 -7.90 37.68 8.79
C SER A 536 -7.23 38.53 9.87
N ALA A 537 -6.47 37.93 10.78
CA ALA A 537 -5.72 38.63 11.82
C ALA A 537 -4.56 39.44 11.23
N VAL A 538 -3.80 38.88 10.28
CA VAL A 538 -2.74 39.58 9.55
C VAL A 538 -3.32 40.71 8.70
N ALA A 539 -4.42 40.48 8.00
CA ALA A 539 -5.11 41.50 7.21
C ALA A 539 -5.68 42.61 8.11
N SER A 540 -6.26 42.27 9.26
CA SER A 540 -6.75 43.24 10.24
C SER A 540 -5.60 44.04 10.87
N LEU A 541 -4.46 43.39 11.16
CA LEU A 541 -3.26 44.05 11.64
C LEU A 541 -2.69 45.02 10.59
N LEU A 542 -2.60 44.59 9.32
CA LEU A 542 -2.18 45.44 8.21
C LEU A 542 -3.15 46.61 7.99
N LEU A 543 -4.46 46.37 8.13
CA LEU A 543 -5.48 47.41 8.04
C LEU A 543 -5.34 48.41 9.19
N LEU A 544 -5.10 47.95 10.42
CA LEU A 544 -4.86 48.80 11.58
C LEU A 544 -3.57 49.61 11.44
N VAL A 545 -2.49 49.00 10.94
CA VAL A 545 -1.22 49.69 10.63
C VAL A 545 -1.45 50.73 9.53
N SER A 546 -2.19 50.39 8.47
CA SER A 546 -2.54 51.30 7.38
C SER A 546 -3.41 52.47 7.87
N LEU A 547 -4.43 52.21 8.70
CA LEU A 547 -5.29 53.25 9.30
C LEU A 547 -4.52 54.13 10.28
N ALA A 548 -3.64 53.56 11.10
CA ALA A 548 -2.75 54.30 11.99
C ALA A 548 -1.76 55.16 11.18
N TRP A 549 -1.19 54.61 10.11
CA TRP A 549 -0.31 55.32 9.18
C TRP A 549 -1.04 56.47 8.50
N ASN A 550 -2.27 56.25 8.02
CA ASN A 550 -3.08 57.26 7.34
C ASN A 550 -3.52 58.37 8.31
N SER A 551 -3.86 58.03 9.56
CA SER A 551 -4.13 59.01 10.62
C SER A 551 -2.87 59.83 10.98
N ARG A 552 -1.70 59.18 11.03
CA ARG A 552 -0.40 59.84 11.21
C ARG A 552 -0.06 60.75 10.04
N LEU A 553 -0.38 60.34 8.82
CA LEU A 553 -0.21 61.12 7.59
C LEU A 553 -1.10 62.37 7.58
N ARG A 554 -2.37 62.22 7.97
CA ARG A 554 -3.30 63.37 8.10
C ARG A 554 -2.83 64.35 9.17
N LYS A 555 -2.30 63.86 10.30
CA LYS A 555 -1.61 64.72 11.31
C LYS A 555 -0.33 65.37 10.76
N GLN A 556 0.44 64.70 9.91
CA GLN A 556 1.63 65.25 9.25
C GLN A 556 1.29 66.31 8.20
N ILE A 557 0.18 66.15 7.48
CA ILE A 557 -0.28 67.12 6.48
C ILE A 557 -0.80 68.39 7.17
N ALA A 558 -1.46 68.27 8.32
CA ALA A 558 -1.79 69.43 9.17
C ALA A 558 -0.52 70.13 9.72
N LYS A 559 0.56 69.39 10.00
CA LYS A 559 1.89 69.97 10.28
C LYS A 559 2.52 70.64 9.05
N ARG A 560 2.30 70.12 7.83
CA ARG A 560 2.83 70.66 6.57
C ARG A 560 2.28 72.07 6.26
N GLN A 561 1.04 72.36 6.64
CA GLN A 561 0.48 73.70 6.54
C GLN A 561 1.09 74.70 7.55
N SER A 562 1.78 74.20 8.59
CA SER A 562 2.67 75.02 9.44
C SER A 562 4.10 75.14 8.88
N ALA A 563 4.50 74.27 7.96
CA ALA A 563 5.80 74.29 7.27
C ALA A 563 5.85 75.33 6.13
N GLU A 564 4.70 75.82 5.65
CA GLU A 564 4.66 77.03 4.82
C GLU A 564 5.15 78.26 5.59
N LYS A 565 5.08 78.24 6.94
CA LYS A 565 5.78 79.22 7.79
C LYS A 565 7.28 78.90 7.92
N ALA A 566 7.66 77.63 7.77
CA ALA A 566 9.04 77.16 7.61
C ALA A 566 9.61 77.40 6.20
N LEU A 567 8.90 78.05 5.27
CA LEU A 567 9.47 78.58 4.02
C LEU A 567 10.51 79.70 4.28
N SER A 568 10.42 80.33 5.46
CA SER A 568 11.49 81.21 5.95
C SER A 568 12.68 80.42 6.50
N ASP A 569 12.42 79.25 7.09
CA ASP A 569 13.46 78.25 7.38
C ASP A 569 13.96 77.61 6.07
N GLN A 570 13.20 77.56 4.98
CA GLN A 570 13.59 76.92 3.70
C GLN A 570 14.85 77.52 3.09
N LEU A 571 15.16 78.79 3.31
CA LEU A 571 16.41 79.37 2.80
C LEU A 571 17.63 78.93 3.64
N ASN A 572 17.46 78.80 4.97
CA ASN A 572 18.49 78.27 5.86
C ASN A 572 18.62 76.73 5.70
N PHE A 573 17.49 76.06 5.56
CA PHE A 573 17.34 74.64 5.22
C PHE A 573 17.87 74.32 3.83
N MET A 574 17.79 75.20 2.82
CA MET A 574 18.42 74.97 1.51
C MET A 574 19.95 74.90 1.63
N THR A 575 20.57 75.78 2.42
CA THR A 575 22.02 75.77 2.66
C THR A 575 22.42 74.58 3.55
N THR A 576 21.66 74.30 4.61
CA THR A 576 21.82 73.11 5.46
C THR A 576 21.50 71.80 4.72
N LEU A 577 20.58 71.76 3.76
CA LEU A 577 20.23 70.58 2.96
C LEU A 577 21.39 70.14 2.09
N ILE A 578 22.00 71.13 1.43
CA ILE A 578 23.18 70.91 0.63
C ILE A 578 24.31 70.40 1.54
N ASP A 579 24.53 71.00 2.73
CA ASP A 579 25.55 70.59 3.71
C ASP A 579 25.28 69.27 4.47
N VAL A 580 24.03 68.90 4.71
CA VAL A 580 23.60 67.66 5.41
C VAL A 580 23.53 66.48 4.44
N THR A 581 23.47 66.71 3.13
CA THR A 581 23.62 65.62 2.16
C THR A 581 24.98 64.99 2.42
N PRO A 582 25.04 63.71 2.86
CA PRO A 582 26.27 63.08 3.37
C PRO A 582 27.28 62.77 2.25
N TYR A 583 27.04 63.34 1.07
CA TYR A 583 27.76 63.11 -0.15
C TYR A 583 28.26 64.45 -0.69
N PRO A 584 29.45 64.50 -1.27
CA PRO A 584 29.98 65.70 -1.90
C PRO A 584 29.05 66.26 -2.99
N VAL A 585 28.63 67.52 -2.84
CA VAL A 585 27.81 68.26 -3.80
C VAL A 585 28.43 69.63 -4.07
N TYR A 586 28.54 69.97 -5.35
CA TYR A 586 29.11 71.24 -5.79
C TYR A 586 28.39 71.76 -7.03
N VAL A 587 28.43 73.07 -7.21
CA VAL A 587 27.70 73.80 -8.26
C VAL A 587 28.70 74.58 -9.08
N LEU A 588 28.71 74.37 -10.39
CA LEU A 588 29.56 75.09 -11.33
C LEU A 588 28.74 76.04 -12.19
N ASP A 589 29.33 77.17 -12.57
CA ASP A 589 28.79 78.05 -13.60
C ASP A 589 29.08 77.51 -15.01
N ARG A 590 28.57 78.21 -16.04
CA ARG A 590 28.82 77.84 -17.44
C ARG A 590 30.29 77.88 -17.86
N LYS A 591 31.14 78.62 -17.12
CA LYS A 591 32.59 78.69 -17.34
C LYS A 591 33.34 77.60 -16.56
N LYS A 592 32.60 76.67 -15.93
CA LYS A 592 33.11 75.57 -15.08
C LYS A 592 33.77 76.06 -13.78
N GLN A 593 33.43 77.27 -13.33
CA GLN A 593 33.90 77.85 -12.08
C GLN A 593 32.96 77.48 -10.93
N LEU A 594 33.51 77.21 -9.76
CA LEU A 594 32.75 76.82 -8.58
C LEU A 594 31.90 78.01 -8.05
N LEU A 595 30.58 77.85 -8.05
CA LEU A 595 29.61 78.82 -7.51
C LEU A 595 29.30 78.55 -6.02
N SER A 596 29.18 77.29 -5.65
CA SER A 596 28.88 76.85 -4.28
C SER A 596 29.26 75.39 -4.11
N CYS A 597 29.65 74.98 -2.91
CA CYS A 597 29.84 73.58 -2.54
C CYS A 597 29.32 73.33 -1.13
N ASN A 598 29.11 72.07 -0.81
CA ASN A 598 28.69 71.63 0.51
C ASN A 598 29.87 71.25 1.41
N GLU A 599 29.67 71.17 2.72
CA GLU A 599 30.72 70.79 3.68
C GLU A 599 31.30 69.39 3.42
N HIS A 600 30.49 68.43 2.96
CA HIS A 600 30.97 67.08 2.63
C HIS A 600 31.91 67.07 1.42
N TYR A 601 31.75 67.98 0.45
CA TYR A 601 32.68 68.17 -0.67
C TYR A 601 34.04 68.70 -0.20
N LEU A 602 34.03 69.62 0.76
CA LEU A 602 35.24 70.15 1.38
C LEU A 602 35.96 69.09 2.21
N GLN A 603 35.23 68.29 2.99
CA GLN A 603 35.79 67.20 3.79
C GLN A 603 36.36 66.06 2.92
N ALA A 604 35.63 65.64 1.88
CA ALA A 604 36.07 64.55 1.00
C ALA A 604 37.38 64.88 0.26
N LEU A 605 37.56 66.14 -0.12
CA LEU A 605 38.78 66.63 -0.78
C LEU A 605 39.81 67.23 0.19
N SER A 606 39.51 67.26 1.49
CA SER A 606 40.34 67.85 2.56
C SER A 606 40.76 69.31 2.27
N LEU A 607 39.82 70.13 1.81
CA LEU A 607 40.04 71.55 1.48
C LEU A 607 39.23 72.47 2.38
N THR A 608 39.68 73.71 2.57
CA THR A 608 38.85 74.76 3.18
C THR A 608 37.95 75.44 2.14
N ARG A 609 36.83 76.03 2.58
CA ARG A 609 35.88 76.74 1.69
C ARG A 609 36.56 77.88 0.93
N GLU A 610 37.51 78.58 1.55
CA GLU A 610 38.26 79.68 0.92
C GLU A 610 39.24 79.17 -0.15
N GLU A 611 39.92 78.05 0.08
CA GLU A 611 40.80 77.39 -0.90
C GLU A 611 39.99 76.86 -2.09
N ALA A 612 38.86 76.18 -1.83
CA ALA A 612 37.98 75.67 -2.88
C ALA A 612 37.38 76.78 -3.76
N MET A 613 36.99 77.90 -3.16
CA MET A 613 36.47 79.07 -3.90
C MET A 613 37.58 79.92 -4.56
N GLY A 614 38.83 79.76 -4.12
CA GLY A 614 40.03 80.39 -4.68
C GLY A 614 40.58 79.68 -5.92
N HIS A 615 40.41 78.35 -6.02
CA HIS A 615 40.79 77.54 -7.19
C HIS A 615 39.77 77.62 -8.33
N ARG A 616 39.49 78.84 -8.80
CA ARG A 616 38.41 79.14 -9.75
C ARG A 616 38.52 78.49 -11.13
N ASP A 617 39.71 78.06 -11.55
CA ASP A 617 39.95 77.68 -12.95
C ASP A 617 40.21 76.17 -13.21
N ASN A 618 40.25 75.29 -12.19
CA ASN A 618 40.46 73.86 -12.48
C ASN A 618 40.09 72.90 -11.34
N ILE A 619 38.93 72.24 -11.43
CA ILE A 619 38.55 71.15 -10.51
C ILE A 619 39.32 69.86 -10.80
N GLY A 620 39.82 69.69 -12.03
CA GLY A 620 40.59 68.51 -12.45
C GLY A 620 42.01 68.40 -11.88
N SER A 621 42.47 69.37 -11.09
CA SER A 621 43.76 69.31 -10.38
C SER A 621 43.64 68.88 -8.91
N ILE A 622 42.41 68.69 -8.40
CA ILE A 622 42.14 68.37 -6.99
C ILE A 622 41.86 66.86 -6.80
N ILE A 623 41.42 66.18 -7.86
CA ILE A 623 41.16 64.73 -7.88
C ILE A 623 42.15 64.10 -8.87
N ASP A 624 42.92 63.11 -8.41
CA ASP A 624 43.93 62.45 -9.24
C ASP A 624 43.22 61.43 -10.15
N LEU A 625 42.91 61.90 -11.37
CA LEU A 625 42.20 61.14 -12.40
C LEU A 625 43.20 60.62 -13.44
N ASP A 626 42.99 59.40 -13.90
CA ASP A 626 43.67 58.89 -15.09
C ASP A 626 43.27 59.72 -16.34
N ASP A 627 44.14 59.76 -17.35
CA ASP A 627 43.94 60.61 -18.53
C ASP A 627 42.64 60.29 -19.29
N THR A 628 42.20 59.05 -19.24
CA THR A 628 40.93 58.57 -19.82
C THR A 628 39.71 59.12 -19.08
N THR A 629 39.66 59.03 -17.75
CA THR A 629 38.52 59.56 -16.96
C THR A 629 38.50 61.09 -16.99
N ARG A 630 39.66 61.76 -17.07
CA ARG A 630 39.74 63.22 -17.22
C ARG A 630 39.12 63.70 -18.54
N SER A 631 39.44 63.02 -19.65
CA SER A 631 38.89 63.35 -20.97
C SER A 631 37.36 63.14 -21.04
N THR A 632 36.88 62.01 -20.54
CA THR A 632 35.43 61.70 -20.54
C THR A 632 34.64 62.65 -19.64
N LEU A 633 35.17 63.01 -18.46
CA LEU A 633 34.55 63.97 -17.56
C LEU A 633 34.44 65.37 -18.20
N ALA A 634 35.48 65.81 -18.90
CA ALA A 634 35.46 67.09 -19.62
C ALA A 634 34.39 67.11 -20.72
N GLN A 635 34.23 66.01 -21.46
CA GLN A 635 33.20 65.85 -22.47
C GLN A 635 31.79 65.83 -21.87
N ASP A 636 31.60 65.13 -20.75
CA ASP A 636 30.31 65.05 -20.07
C ASP A 636 29.86 66.41 -19.51
N TYR A 637 30.79 67.23 -19.00
CA TYR A 637 30.49 68.62 -18.62
C TYR A 637 30.08 69.47 -19.82
N GLN A 638 30.76 69.32 -20.95
CA GLN A 638 30.42 70.06 -22.15
C GLN A 638 29.01 69.70 -22.64
N LEU A 639 28.67 68.41 -22.68
CA LEU A 639 27.34 67.94 -23.05
C LEU A 639 26.25 68.48 -22.10
N ALA A 640 26.50 68.48 -20.80
CA ALA A 640 25.56 68.98 -19.82
C ALA A 640 25.34 70.50 -19.91
N ILE A 641 26.41 71.28 -20.10
CA ILE A 641 26.33 72.75 -20.13
C ILE A 641 25.81 73.29 -21.47
N GLU A 642 26.27 72.74 -22.60
CA GLU A 642 25.92 73.24 -23.94
C GLU A 642 24.57 72.71 -24.43
N TYR A 643 24.30 71.43 -24.18
CA TYR A 643 23.10 70.75 -24.69
C TYR A 643 22.05 70.49 -23.61
N GLY A 644 22.35 70.79 -22.34
CA GLY A 644 21.39 70.63 -21.25
C GLY A 644 21.04 69.18 -20.93
N VAL A 645 21.91 68.25 -21.31
CA VAL A 645 21.69 66.81 -21.10
C VAL A 645 22.18 66.43 -19.70
N PRO A 646 21.32 65.92 -18.81
CA PRO A 646 21.78 65.39 -17.52
C PRO A 646 22.62 64.13 -17.76
N ILE A 647 23.79 64.07 -17.11
CA ILE A 647 24.71 62.93 -17.21
C ILE A 647 24.81 62.26 -15.85
N GLN A 648 24.65 60.94 -15.83
CA GLN A 648 24.88 60.10 -14.66
C GLN A 648 25.77 58.94 -15.08
N ARG A 649 26.89 58.75 -14.40
CA ARG A 649 27.85 57.71 -14.77
C ARG A 649 28.71 57.30 -13.57
N ASP A 650 28.92 56.01 -13.44
CA ASP A 650 29.87 55.42 -12.50
C ASP A 650 31.30 55.70 -12.95
N ARG A 651 32.15 56.10 -12.01
CA ARG A 651 33.54 56.43 -12.28
C ARG A 651 34.43 55.85 -11.19
N GLU A 652 35.58 55.36 -11.62
CA GLU A 652 36.66 55.00 -10.70
C GLU A 652 37.51 56.24 -10.49
N VAL A 653 37.58 56.71 -9.25
CA VAL A 653 38.34 57.91 -8.90
C VAL A 653 39.29 57.61 -7.74
N MET A 654 40.45 58.25 -7.76
CA MET A 654 41.39 58.17 -6.65
C MET A 654 41.21 59.38 -5.76
N LEU A 655 40.63 59.17 -4.58
CA LEU A 655 40.42 60.22 -3.57
C LEU A 655 41.34 59.91 -2.38
N ASN A 656 42.20 60.87 -2.00
CA ASN A 656 43.15 60.73 -0.89
C ASN A 656 44.01 59.45 -0.93
N LYS A 657 44.44 59.01 -2.12
CA LYS A 657 45.23 57.78 -2.39
C LYS A 657 44.48 56.45 -2.18
N GLN A 658 43.14 56.47 -2.09
CA GLN A 658 42.29 55.27 -2.08
C GLN A 658 41.45 55.21 -3.36
N HIS A 659 41.24 53.98 -3.87
CA HIS A 659 40.34 53.73 -5.00
C HIS A 659 38.90 53.75 -4.52
N VAL A 660 38.07 54.60 -5.14
CA VAL A 660 36.65 54.76 -4.80
C VAL A 660 35.81 54.63 -6.06
N SER A 661 34.82 53.74 -6.03
CA SER A 661 33.79 53.65 -7.06
C SER A 661 32.72 54.71 -6.79
N ALA A 662 32.73 55.79 -7.58
CA ALA A 662 31.87 56.95 -7.39
C ALA A 662 30.75 56.98 -8.44
N PHE A 663 29.48 56.97 -8.00
CA PHE A 663 28.35 57.31 -8.85
C PHE A 663 28.29 58.83 -9.02
N HIS A 664 28.75 59.35 -10.15
CA HIS A 664 28.85 60.79 -10.40
C HIS A 664 27.69 61.29 -11.27
N TRP A 665 26.97 62.31 -10.80
CA TRP A 665 25.92 62.98 -11.57
C TRP A 665 26.27 64.43 -11.88
N ILE A 666 25.84 64.88 -13.06
CA ILE A 666 25.96 66.25 -13.57
C ILE A 666 24.58 66.66 -14.05
N GLN A 667 23.93 67.55 -13.31
CA GLN A 667 22.58 68.03 -13.58
C GLN A 667 22.63 69.51 -14.00
N PRO A 668 22.33 69.87 -15.25
CA PRO A 668 22.22 71.27 -15.63
C PRO A 668 21.03 71.91 -14.93
N PHE A 669 21.25 73.08 -14.31
CA PHE A 669 20.18 73.85 -13.71
C PHE A 669 19.90 75.11 -14.53
N ARG A 670 18.62 75.40 -14.67
CA ARG A 670 18.10 76.51 -15.45
C ARG A 670 17.57 77.59 -14.52
N ASP A 671 17.69 78.84 -14.94
CA ASP A 671 16.97 79.91 -14.29
C ASP A 671 15.48 79.90 -14.67
N THR A 672 14.73 80.85 -14.11
CA THR A 672 13.29 81.02 -14.36
C THR A 672 12.97 81.37 -15.82
N GLU A 673 13.97 81.77 -16.62
CA GLU A 673 13.84 82.06 -18.06
C GLU A 673 14.25 80.85 -18.92
N GLY A 674 14.56 79.71 -18.31
CA GLY A 674 14.89 78.44 -18.99
C GLY A 674 16.32 78.36 -19.50
N VAL A 675 17.17 79.35 -19.21
CA VAL A 675 18.57 79.40 -19.62
C VAL A 675 19.41 78.60 -18.63
N ILE A 676 20.25 77.71 -19.15
CA ILE A 676 21.18 76.93 -18.33
C ILE A 676 22.21 77.89 -17.72
N ARG A 677 22.23 78.02 -16.39
CA ARG A 677 23.15 78.89 -15.65
C ARG A 677 24.39 78.16 -15.15
N GLY A 678 24.35 76.85 -15.13
CA GLY A 678 25.44 76.02 -14.66
C GLY A 678 25.02 74.57 -14.50
N VAL A 679 25.85 73.81 -13.79
CA VAL A 679 25.59 72.40 -13.46
C VAL A 679 25.71 72.19 -11.95
N ILE A 680 24.82 71.40 -11.40
CA ILE A 680 24.91 70.86 -10.04
C ILE A 680 25.46 69.46 -10.17
N CYS A 681 26.55 69.20 -9.46
CA CYS A 681 27.31 67.97 -9.53
C CYS A 681 27.43 67.37 -8.14
N GLY A 682 27.59 66.06 -8.11
CA GLY A 682 27.91 65.38 -6.86
C GLY A 682 28.26 63.94 -7.13
N TRP A 683 28.87 63.30 -6.14
CA TRP A 683 29.16 61.87 -6.22
C TRP A 683 28.78 61.16 -4.94
N ILE A 684 28.34 59.92 -5.07
CA ILE A 684 28.11 58.99 -3.96
C ILE A 684 29.16 57.90 -4.07
N ASP A 685 29.86 57.62 -2.96
CA ASP A 685 30.64 56.40 -2.84
C ASP A 685 29.67 55.22 -2.79
N ILE A 686 29.71 54.39 -3.83
CA ILE A 686 28.87 53.20 -3.96
C ILE A 686 29.65 51.92 -3.67
N SER A 687 30.85 52.00 -3.11
CA SER A 687 31.73 50.84 -2.89
C SER A 687 31.12 49.82 -1.94
N GLU A 688 30.70 50.24 -0.74
CA GLU A 688 30.04 49.36 0.26
C GLU A 688 28.68 48.83 -0.26
N ARG A 689 27.91 49.68 -0.95
CA ARG A 689 26.62 49.28 -1.52
C ARG A 689 26.77 48.24 -2.63
N ARG A 690 27.79 48.37 -3.49
CA ARG A 690 28.11 47.36 -4.51
C ARG A 690 28.46 46.03 -3.84
N GLN A 691 29.32 46.07 -2.83
CA GLN A 691 29.73 44.88 -2.09
C GLN A 691 28.54 44.18 -1.42
N LEU A 692 27.64 44.92 -0.75
CA LEU A 692 26.44 44.36 -0.13
C LEU A 692 25.42 43.80 -1.13
N ILE A 693 25.28 44.40 -2.31
CA ILE A 693 24.43 43.87 -3.38
C ILE A 693 25.01 42.57 -3.93
N GLU A 694 26.33 42.49 -4.13
CA GLU A 694 27.03 41.27 -4.54
C GLU A 694 26.90 40.16 -3.47
N GLU A 695 27.05 40.48 -2.19
CA GLU A 695 26.86 39.54 -1.08
C GLU A 695 25.41 39.03 -0.99
N LEU A 696 24.42 39.92 -1.13
CA LEU A 696 23.00 39.55 -1.11
C LEU A 696 22.64 38.69 -2.33
N GLN A 697 23.20 39.01 -3.50
CA GLN A 697 22.96 38.28 -4.73
C GLN A 697 23.60 36.88 -4.66
N ALA A 698 24.81 36.77 -4.11
CA ALA A 698 25.46 35.49 -3.84
C ALA A 698 24.66 34.64 -2.82
N ALA A 699 24.17 35.24 -1.73
CA ALA A 699 23.36 34.53 -0.74
C ALA A 699 22.01 34.05 -1.30
N LYS A 700 21.37 34.86 -2.16
CA LYS A 700 20.13 34.48 -2.84
C LYS A 700 20.36 33.35 -3.84
N GLU A 701 21.40 33.46 -4.67
CA GLU A 701 21.77 32.40 -5.62
C GLU A 701 22.08 31.10 -4.88
N GLN A 702 22.74 31.15 -3.72
CA GLN A 702 22.97 29.96 -2.88
C GLN A 702 21.67 29.32 -2.38
N ALA A 703 20.70 30.12 -1.93
CA ALA A 703 19.40 29.62 -1.47
C ALA A 703 18.56 29.03 -2.62
N ASP A 704 18.52 29.72 -3.76
CA ASP A 704 17.78 29.28 -4.95
C ASP A 704 18.40 27.98 -5.51
N ASN A 705 19.73 27.88 -5.55
CA ASN A 705 20.44 26.66 -5.93
C ASN A 705 20.13 25.48 -4.99
N ALA A 706 20.09 25.70 -3.67
CA ALA A 706 19.73 24.67 -2.70
C ALA A 706 18.28 24.19 -2.86
N SER A 707 17.35 25.11 -3.12
CA SER A 707 15.93 24.78 -3.35
C SER A 707 15.71 24.01 -4.65
N GLN A 708 16.40 24.41 -5.74
CA GLN A 708 16.35 23.69 -7.02
C GLN A 708 16.98 22.29 -6.90
N ALA A 709 18.10 22.15 -6.19
CA ALA A 709 18.71 20.85 -5.91
C ALA A 709 17.74 19.92 -5.16
N LYS A 710 17.05 20.41 -4.12
CA LYS A 710 16.05 19.64 -3.36
C LYS A 710 14.85 19.21 -4.22
N THR A 711 14.37 20.10 -5.09
CA THR A 711 13.25 19.80 -5.99
C THR A 711 13.63 18.77 -7.05
N THR A 712 14.85 18.90 -7.60
CA THR A 712 15.40 17.98 -8.60
C THR A 712 15.65 16.61 -7.99
N PHE A 713 16.18 16.54 -6.76
CA PHE A 713 16.33 15.31 -5.99
C PHE A 713 15.01 14.57 -5.84
N LEU A 714 13.94 15.23 -5.38
CA LEU A 714 12.63 14.59 -5.19
C LEU A 714 12.01 14.11 -6.50
N ALA A 715 12.15 14.88 -7.58
CA ALA A 715 11.66 14.50 -8.90
C ALA A 715 12.39 13.26 -9.43
N THR A 716 13.72 13.24 -9.33
CA THR A 716 14.55 12.08 -9.71
C THR A 716 14.22 10.85 -8.87
N MET A 717 14.05 10.99 -7.55
CA MET A 717 13.66 9.87 -6.68
C MET A 717 12.31 9.28 -7.05
N SER A 718 11.32 10.14 -7.36
CA SER A 718 10.01 9.64 -7.78
C SER A 718 10.12 8.81 -9.06
N HIS A 719 10.96 9.21 -10.01
CA HIS A 719 11.16 8.47 -11.27
C HIS A 719 11.96 7.17 -11.08
N GLU A 720 13.03 7.20 -10.29
CA GLU A 720 13.89 6.04 -10.00
C GLU A 720 13.19 4.99 -9.12
N ILE A 721 12.20 5.39 -8.30
CA ILE A 721 11.35 4.46 -7.53
C ILE A 721 10.21 3.90 -8.39
N ARG A 722 9.55 4.76 -9.19
CA ARG A 722 8.36 4.36 -9.97
C ARG A 722 8.68 3.30 -11.02
N THR A 723 9.82 3.41 -11.69
CA THR A 723 10.20 2.52 -12.79
C THR A 723 10.36 1.05 -12.38
N PRO A 724 11.17 0.69 -11.35
CA PRO A 724 11.24 -0.68 -10.86
C PRO A 724 9.92 -1.13 -10.23
N MET A 725 9.19 -0.24 -9.56
CA MET A 725 7.89 -0.57 -8.96
C MET A 725 6.84 -0.98 -10.00
N SER A 726 6.73 -0.27 -11.13
CA SER A 726 5.84 -0.63 -12.23
C SER A 726 6.27 -1.95 -12.90
N ALA A 727 7.57 -2.24 -12.98
CA ALA A 727 8.07 -3.51 -13.49
C ALA A 727 7.74 -4.69 -12.56
N VAL A 728 7.88 -4.51 -11.24
CA VAL A 728 7.46 -5.52 -10.24
C VAL A 728 5.97 -5.81 -10.38
N ILE A 729 5.13 -4.77 -10.40
CA ILE A 729 3.67 -4.92 -10.51
C ILE A 729 3.31 -5.63 -11.81
N GLY A 730 3.82 -5.17 -12.97
CA GLY A 730 3.48 -5.76 -14.26
C GLY A 730 3.96 -7.20 -14.42
N MET A 731 5.16 -7.54 -13.93
CA MET A 731 5.67 -8.91 -14.01
C MET A 731 4.96 -9.86 -13.03
N LEU A 732 4.53 -9.38 -11.87
CA LEU A 732 3.69 -10.14 -10.95
C LEU A 732 2.26 -10.33 -11.50
N GLU A 733 1.67 -9.31 -12.13
CA GLU A 733 0.37 -9.43 -12.82
C GLU A 733 0.42 -10.49 -13.94
N LEU A 734 1.49 -10.48 -14.75
CA LEU A 734 1.69 -11.49 -15.79
C LEU A 734 1.91 -12.89 -15.21
N ALA A 735 2.71 -13.01 -14.15
CA ALA A 735 2.94 -14.29 -13.47
C ALA A 735 1.67 -14.84 -12.81
N LEU A 736 0.85 -13.98 -12.18
CA LEU A 736 -0.44 -14.35 -11.60
C LEU A 736 -1.43 -14.81 -12.68
N HIS A 737 -1.55 -14.06 -13.77
CA HIS A 737 -2.41 -14.43 -14.90
C HIS A 737 -1.97 -15.73 -15.57
N GLN A 738 -0.66 -16.00 -15.68
CA GLN A 738 -0.17 -17.28 -16.22
C GLN A 738 -0.33 -18.44 -15.25
N ALA A 739 -0.21 -18.19 -13.94
CA ALA A 739 -0.45 -19.19 -12.90
C ALA A 739 -1.92 -19.67 -12.88
N GLU A 740 -2.89 -18.79 -13.20
CA GLU A 740 -4.31 -19.17 -13.40
C GLU A 740 -4.52 -20.16 -14.57
N HIS A 741 -3.54 -20.26 -15.47
CA HIS A 741 -3.50 -21.21 -16.58
C HIS A 741 -2.55 -22.40 -16.31
N GLY A 742 -2.08 -22.56 -15.07
CA GLY A 742 -1.18 -23.65 -14.66
C GLY A 742 0.29 -23.48 -15.12
N VAL A 743 0.65 -22.31 -15.66
CA VAL A 743 2.02 -22.03 -16.12
C VAL A 743 2.71 -21.12 -15.11
N VAL A 744 3.77 -21.62 -14.46
CA VAL A 744 4.61 -20.79 -13.60
C VAL A 744 5.59 -20.01 -14.49
N ASP A 745 5.33 -18.72 -14.67
CA ASP A 745 6.23 -17.81 -15.39
C ASP A 745 7.45 -17.45 -14.53
N GLN A 746 8.36 -18.43 -14.40
CA GLN A 746 9.59 -18.29 -13.63
C GLN A 746 10.45 -17.10 -14.10
N PRO A 747 10.58 -16.80 -15.41
CA PRO A 747 11.22 -15.57 -15.88
C PRO A 747 10.56 -14.29 -15.36
N SER A 748 9.23 -14.15 -15.43
CA SER A 748 8.54 -12.96 -14.92
C SER A 748 8.66 -12.82 -13.40
N LEU A 749 8.54 -13.92 -12.65
CA LEU A 749 8.79 -13.93 -11.20
C LEU A 749 10.23 -13.54 -10.86
N GLN A 750 11.22 -13.99 -11.65
CA GLN A 750 12.62 -13.61 -11.47
C GLN A 750 12.84 -12.13 -11.77
N VAL A 751 12.27 -11.59 -12.86
CA VAL A 751 12.38 -10.16 -13.20
C VAL A 751 11.69 -9.28 -12.16
N ALA A 752 10.54 -9.71 -11.62
CA ALA A 752 9.88 -9.04 -10.50
C ALA A 752 10.76 -9.05 -9.25
N TYR A 753 11.34 -10.19 -8.90
CA TYR A 753 12.23 -10.33 -7.76
C TYR A 753 13.50 -9.46 -7.89
N ASP A 754 14.14 -9.47 -9.06
CA ASP A 754 15.33 -8.66 -9.35
C ASP A 754 15.01 -7.15 -9.32
N SER A 755 13.83 -6.76 -9.81
CA SER A 755 13.35 -5.37 -9.76
C SER A 755 13.04 -4.91 -8.33
N ALA A 756 12.48 -5.78 -7.49
CA ALA A 756 12.22 -5.51 -6.08
C ALA A 756 13.52 -5.40 -5.25
N GLN A 757 14.49 -6.30 -5.51
CA GLN A 757 15.84 -6.23 -4.92
C GLN A 757 16.56 -4.92 -5.29
N GLY A 758 16.48 -4.51 -6.56
CA GLY A 758 17.05 -3.25 -7.03
C GLY A 758 16.41 -2.02 -6.35
N LEU A 759 15.09 -2.02 -6.17
CA LEU A 759 14.39 -0.96 -5.45
C LEU A 759 14.81 -0.89 -3.97
N LEU A 760 14.95 -2.03 -3.30
CA LEU A 760 15.45 -2.08 -1.91
C LEU A 760 16.87 -1.53 -1.79
N GLY A 761 17.76 -1.87 -2.74
CA GLY A 761 19.11 -1.30 -2.82
C GLY A 761 19.11 0.21 -3.01
N LEU A 762 18.28 0.73 -3.93
CA LEU A 762 18.13 2.17 -4.15
C LEU A 762 17.63 2.89 -2.89
N ILE A 763 16.62 2.36 -2.20
CA ILE A 763 16.12 2.93 -0.95
C ILE A 763 17.21 2.94 0.12
N GLY A 764 18.00 1.87 0.22
CA GLY A 764 19.18 1.81 1.10
C GLY A 764 20.19 2.92 0.82
N ASP A 765 20.58 3.10 -0.45
CA ASP A 765 21.52 4.15 -0.88
C ASP A 765 21.00 5.57 -0.56
N ILE A 766 19.69 5.80 -0.71
CA ILE A 766 19.03 7.08 -0.38
C ILE A 766 19.07 7.34 1.13
N LEU A 767 18.81 6.31 1.94
CA LEU A 767 18.87 6.45 3.39
C LEU A 767 20.31 6.70 3.86
N ASP A 768 21.30 6.08 3.25
CA ASP A 768 22.71 6.32 3.55
C ASP A 768 23.12 7.77 3.20
N ILE A 769 22.70 8.34 2.05
CA ILE A 769 23.04 9.74 1.72
C ILE A 769 22.37 10.75 2.67
N VAL A 770 21.11 10.52 3.05
CA VAL A 770 20.41 11.37 4.03
C VAL A 770 21.06 11.29 5.42
N ARG A 771 21.55 10.10 5.81
CA ARG A 771 22.29 9.91 7.07
C ARG A 771 23.66 10.59 7.06
N ILE A 772 24.34 10.59 5.92
CA ILE A 772 25.61 11.28 5.71
C ILE A 772 25.42 12.80 5.78
N GLU A 773 24.45 13.36 5.06
CA GLU A 773 24.21 14.82 5.02
C GLU A 773 23.75 15.39 6.37
N SER A 774 23.05 14.58 7.18
CA SER A 774 22.61 14.97 8.52
C SER A 774 23.68 14.75 9.61
N GLY A 775 24.83 14.16 9.27
CA GLY A 775 25.90 13.85 10.23
C GLY A 775 25.56 12.73 11.23
N HIS A 776 24.49 11.96 10.98
CA HIS A 776 24.01 10.89 11.87
C HIS A 776 24.59 9.50 11.53
N LEU A 777 25.46 9.39 10.53
CA LEU A 777 26.15 8.14 10.23
C LEU A 777 27.38 7.98 11.15
N SER A 778 27.37 6.96 12.02
CA SER A 778 28.51 6.57 12.88
C SER A 778 29.25 5.36 12.31
N LEU A 779 30.58 5.34 12.42
CA LEU A 779 31.40 4.17 12.13
C LEU A 779 31.56 3.33 13.40
N HIS A 780 31.49 2.01 13.27
CA HIS A 780 31.68 1.07 14.37
C HIS A 780 32.93 0.20 14.11
N PRO A 781 34.14 0.73 14.36
CA PRO A 781 35.37 -0.01 14.13
C PRO A 781 35.50 -1.18 15.13
N GLU A 782 35.65 -2.40 14.60
CA GLU A 782 35.91 -3.63 15.36
C GLU A 782 37.20 -4.32 14.89
N PRO A 783 37.81 -5.20 15.70
CA PRO A 783 38.97 -5.99 15.27
C PRO A 783 38.60 -6.92 14.11
N ALA A 784 39.11 -6.63 12.91
CA ALA A 784 38.75 -7.36 11.70
C ALA A 784 39.99 -7.78 10.89
N ASN A 785 39.96 -9.01 10.36
CA ASN A 785 40.99 -9.50 9.45
C ASN A 785 40.72 -9.02 8.01
N LEU A 786 41.53 -8.08 7.51
CA LEU A 786 41.39 -7.49 6.17
C LEU A 786 41.40 -8.52 5.05
N TRP A 787 42.24 -9.56 5.15
CA TRP A 787 42.29 -10.63 4.16
C TRP A 787 40.97 -11.38 4.10
N GLN A 788 40.42 -11.74 5.26
CA GLN A 788 39.14 -12.46 5.35
C GLN A 788 37.99 -11.59 4.81
N GLN A 789 37.98 -10.29 5.14
CA GLN A 789 36.94 -9.38 4.65
C GLN A 789 37.01 -9.21 3.13
N ALA A 790 38.19 -8.93 2.55
CA ALA A 790 38.34 -8.77 1.10
C ALA A 790 38.04 -10.07 0.33
N ASN A 791 38.56 -11.21 0.83
CA ASN A 791 38.31 -12.52 0.22
C ASN A 791 36.82 -12.90 0.27
N SER A 792 36.12 -12.56 1.35
CA SER A 792 34.68 -12.82 1.45
C SER A 792 33.87 -12.10 0.37
N VAL A 793 34.22 -10.86 0.03
CA VAL A 793 33.54 -10.09 -1.02
C VAL A 793 33.86 -10.64 -2.39
N VAL A 794 35.15 -10.86 -2.70
CA VAL A 794 35.58 -11.37 -4.01
C VAL A 794 34.94 -12.74 -4.30
N ARG A 795 34.81 -13.62 -3.30
CA ARG A 795 34.17 -14.94 -3.46
C ARG A 795 32.70 -14.84 -3.86
N ILE A 796 31.97 -13.80 -3.40
CA ILE A 796 30.57 -13.58 -3.78
C ILE A 796 30.47 -13.19 -5.26
N PHE A 797 31.40 -12.37 -5.74
CA PHE A 797 31.39 -11.85 -7.12
C PHE A 797 32.06 -12.78 -8.14
N ASP A 798 32.80 -13.82 -7.71
CA ASP A 798 33.43 -14.81 -8.60
C ASP A 798 32.38 -15.55 -9.46
N GLY A 799 31.24 -15.93 -8.87
CA GLY A 799 30.13 -16.56 -9.63
C GLY A 799 29.55 -15.63 -10.70
N LEU A 800 29.34 -14.36 -10.38
CA LEU A 800 28.81 -13.35 -11.31
C LEU A 800 29.81 -13.04 -12.45
N ALA A 801 31.10 -12.94 -12.12
CA ALA A 801 32.16 -12.73 -13.10
C ALA A 801 32.25 -13.93 -14.07
N ARG A 802 32.18 -15.17 -13.57
CA ARG A 802 32.16 -16.40 -14.40
C ARG A 802 30.94 -16.47 -15.31
N GLN A 803 29.77 -16.08 -14.84
CA GLN A 803 28.56 -16.02 -15.66
C GLN A 803 28.71 -15.06 -16.85
N LYS A 804 29.45 -13.97 -16.66
CA LYS A 804 29.82 -13.00 -17.71
C LYS A 804 31.12 -13.36 -18.47
N GLN A 805 31.73 -14.51 -18.20
CA GLN A 805 32.99 -14.96 -18.80
C GLN A 805 34.18 -13.98 -18.56
N LEU A 806 34.19 -13.32 -17.41
CA LEU A 806 35.28 -12.42 -16.97
C LEU A 806 36.23 -13.13 -16.01
N GLY A 807 37.52 -12.87 -16.12
CA GLY A 807 38.50 -13.32 -15.12
C GLY A 807 38.53 -12.39 -13.91
N LEU A 808 38.24 -12.89 -12.70
CA LEU A 808 38.35 -12.14 -11.45
C LEU A 808 39.55 -12.64 -10.64
N PHE A 809 40.54 -11.78 -10.43
CA PHE A 809 41.79 -12.13 -9.76
C PHE A 809 41.97 -11.35 -8.47
N LEU A 810 42.41 -12.03 -7.41
CA LEU A 810 42.76 -11.42 -6.13
C LEU A 810 44.27 -11.55 -5.92
N ASP A 811 44.97 -10.42 -5.94
CA ASP A 811 46.43 -10.30 -5.76
C ASP A 811 46.72 -9.65 -4.39
N ILE A 812 47.27 -10.41 -3.47
CA ILE A 812 47.56 -9.95 -2.11
C ILE A 812 49.06 -10.13 -1.86
N ASP A 813 49.70 -9.17 -1.19
CA ASP A 813 51.13 -9.29 -0.85
C ASP A 813 51.38 -10.51 0.05
N PRO A 814 52.55 -11.17 -0.06
CA PRO A 814 52.83 -12.36 0.73
C PRO A 814 52.77 -12.05 2.23
N PRO A 815 52.30 -13.00 3.05
CA PRO A 815 52.08 -12.80 4.47
C PRO A 815 53.44 -12.68 5.18
N ALA A 816 53.91 -11.44 5.41
CA ALA A 816 54.83 -11.20 6.50
C ALA A 816 54.10 -11.44 7.84
N PRO A 817 54.76 -11.96 8.89
CA PRO A 817 54.12 -12.24 10.17
C PRO A 817 53.86 -10.92 10.92
N GLY A 818 52.73 -10.27 10.61
CA GLY A 818 52.27 -9.02 11.23
C GLY A 818 50.79 -8.79 10.86
N PRO A 819 49.99 -8.12 11.71
CA PRO A 819 48.58 -8.48 11.85
C PRO A 819 47.75 -7.90 10.70
N TRP A 820 47.07 -8.77 9.95
CA TRP A 820 45.92 -8.40 9.11
C TRP A 820 44.73 -7.92 9.93
N GLN A 821 44.87 -7.91 11.26
CA GLN A 821 43.88 -7.47 12.21
C GLN A 821 44.02 -5.97 12.44
N VAL A 822 43.01 -5.25 11.99
CA VAL A 822 42.90 -3.80 12.12
C VAL A 822 41.57 -3.44 12.76
N MET A 823 41.50 -2.26 13.37
CA MET A 823 40.23 -1.68 13.78
C MET A 823 39.55 -1.09 12.54
N LEU A 824 38.50 -1.76 12.06
CA LEU A 824 37.78 -1.45 10.82
C LEU A 824 36.30 -1.72 11.03
N ASP A 825 35.42 -0.96 10.38
CA ASP A 825 34.00 -1.30 10.28
C ASP A 825 33.78 -2.28 9.09
N PRO A 826 33.54 -3.59 9.32
CA PRO A 826 33.54 -4.57 8.24
C PRO A 826 32.32 -4.46 7.34
N LEU A 827 31.20 -3.93 7.84
CA LEU A 827 29.99 -3.72 7.05
C LEU A 827 30.23 -2.61 6.02
N ARG A 828 30.75 -1.47 6.45
CA ARG A 828 31.05 -0.33 5.56
C ARG A 828 32.20 -0.64 4.60
N PHE A 829 33.18 -1.40 5.05
CA PHE A 829 34.25 -1.89 4.18
C PHE A 829 33.72 -2.78 3.05
N LYS A 830 32.86 -3.76 3.37
CA LYS A 830 32.23 -4.63 2.37
C LYS A 830 31.36 -3.85 1.40
N GLN A 831 30.65 -2.82 1.89
CA GLN A 831 29.83 -1.94 1.07
C GLN A 831 30.69 -1.21 0.02
N ILE A 832 31.82 -0.62 0.43
CA ILE A 832 32.75 0.04 -0.50
C ILE A 832 33.23 -0.95 -1.56
N LEU A 833 33.74 -2.12 -1.15
CA LEU A 833 34.36 -3.07 -2.06
C LEU A 833 33.34 -3.71 -3.02
N SER A 834 32.13 -4.03 -2.54
CA SER A 834 31.02 -4.52 -3.38
C SER A 834 30.60 -3.51 -4.43
N ASN A 835 30.52 -2.22 -4.07
CA ASN A 835 30.16 -1.15 -5.02
C ASN A 835 31.20 -1.01 -6.13
N LEU A 836 32.50 -1.12 -5.80
CA LEU A 836 33.56 -1.06 -6.80
C LEU A 836 33.58 -2.30 -7.71
N LEU A 837 33.46 -3.50 -7.15
CA LEU A 837 33.47 -4.76 -7.90
C LEU A 837 32.24 -4.93 -8.79
N SER A 838 31.06 -4.56 -8.30
CA SER A 838 29.81 -4.59 -9.08
C SER A 838 29.92 -3.65 -10.30
N ASN A 839 30.48 -2.45 -10.13
CA ASN A 839 30.74 -1.53 -11.23
C ASN A 839 31.76 -2.09 -12.23
N ALA A 840 32.88 -2.66 -11.76
CA ALA A 840 33.88 -3.29 -12.62
C ALA A 840 33.26 -4.41 -13.48
N ILE A 841 32.51 -5.33 -12.88
CA ILE A 841 31.82 -6.44 -13.58
C ILE A 841 30.74 -5.92 -14.54
N LYS A 842 30.09 -4.82 -14.18
CA LYS A 842 29.04 -4.22 -15.00
C LYS A 842 29.58 -3.63 -16.30
N PHE A 843 30.70 -2.91 -16.24
CA PHE A 843 31.24 -2.13 -17.36
C PHE A 843 32.39 -2.82 -18.12
N THR A 844 32.80 -4.01 -17.70
CA THR A 844 33.67 -4.90 -18.47
C THR A 844 32.83 -5.95 -19.20
N ALA A 845 32.79 -5.89 -20.53
CA ALA A 845 32.07 -6.87 -21.34
C ALA A 845 32.89 -8.14 -21.59
N GLN A 846 34.20 -7.99 -21.79
CA GLN A 846 35.17 -9.07 -21.97
C GLN A 846 36.49 -8.65 -21.32
N GLY A 847 37.24 -9.59 -20.75
CA GLY A 847 38.54 -9.33 -20.13
C GLY A 847 38.60 -9.73 -18.66
N SER A 848 39.25 -8.91 -17.83
CA SER A 848 39.51 -9.28 -16.44
C SER A 848 39.42 -8.11 -15.47
N ILE A 849 39.20 -8.46 -14.21
CA ILE A 849 39.12 -7.56 -13.08
C ILE A 849 40.12 -8.07 -12.05
N THR A 850 40.98 -7.19 -11.56
CA THR A 850 41.99 -7.51 -10.56
C THR A 850 41.78 -6.67 -9.33
N VAL A 851 41.64 -7.31 -8.17
CA VAL A 851 41.63 -6.68 -6.86
C VAL A 851 43.00 -6.90 -6.23
N ARG A 852 43.74 -5.82 -6.01
CA ARG A 852 45.06 -5.86 -5.37
C ARG A 852 45.00 -5.24 -3.98
N VAL A 853 45.46 -5.96 -2.97
CA VAL A 853 45.54 -5.46 -1.58
C VAL A 853 47.00 -5.44 -1.14
N ARG A 854 47.50 -4.25 -0.81
CA ARG A 854 48.85 -4.01 -0.30
C ARG A 854 48.75 -3.34 1.07
N GLN A 855 49.68 -3.66 1.95
CA GLN A 855 49.75 -3.06 3.28
C GLN A 855 51.18 -2.60 3.58
N SER A 856 51.31 -1.48 4.28
CA SER A 856 52.60 -1.03 4.80
C SER A 856 52.44 -0.47 6.21
N GLN A 857 53.39 -0.77 7.07
CA GLN A 857 53.35 -0.32 8.46
C GLN A 857 53.75 1.16 8.53
N LEU A 858 52.94 1.97 9.21
CA LEU A 858 53.24 3.36 9.54
C LEU A 858 53.79 3.47 10.99
N PRO A 859 54.42 4.60 11.35
CA PRO A 859 54.68 4.94 12.74
C PRO A 859 53.38 4.94 13.58
N ASP A 860 53.47 4.74 14.90
CA ASP A 860 52.35 4.78 15.87
C ASP A 860 51.30 3.65 15.80
N GLN A 861 51.71 2.40 15.53
CA GLN A 861 50.80 1.23 15.47
C GLN A 861 49.67 1.36 14.42
N MET A 862 49.88 2.13 13.35
CA MET A 862 48.94 2.26 12.24
C MET A 862 49.42 1.45 11.03
N LEU A 863 48.47 0.91 10.27
CA LEU A 863 48.65 0.24 8.98
C LEU A 863 48.09 1.13 7.87
N LEU A 864 48.90 1.40 6.84
CA LEU A 864 48.44 1.95 5.57
C LEU A 864 47.99 0.79 4.69
N VAL A 865 46.70 0.76 4.35
CA VAL A 865 46.08 -0.27 3.53
C VAL A 865 45.70 0.34 2.19
N GLN A 866 46.26 -0.20 1.11
CA GLN A 866 46.00 0.23 -0.26
C GLN A 866 45.27 -0.87 -1.01
N ILE A 867 44.05 -0.57 -1.48
CA ILE A 867 43.21 -1.50 -2.22
C ILE A 867 42.98 -0.92 -3.61
N ARG A 868 43.38 -1.66 -4.63
CA ARG A 868 43.24 -1.26 -6.02
C ARG A 868 42.33 -2.22 -6.76
N VAL A 869 41.25 -1.70 -7.34
CA VAL A 869 40.35 -2.46 -8.21
C VAL A 869 40.59 -1.97 -9.64
N THR A 870 41.08 -2.85 -10.50
CA THR A 870 41.40 -2.55 -11.90
C THR A 870 40.56 -3.43 -12.81
N ASP A 871 39.86 -2.82 -13.76
CA ASP A 871 39.13 -3.51 -14.82
C ASP A 871 39.65 -3.15 -16.22
N THR A 872 39.41 -4.02 -17.20
CA THR A 872 39.77 -3.82 -18.61
C THR A 872 38.57 -3.37 -19.46
N GLY A 873 37.57 -2.72 -18.87
CA GLY A 873 36.31 -2.35 -19.51
C GLY A 873 36.39 -1.11 -20.41
N ILE A 874 35.23 -0.50 -20.66
CA ILE A 874 35.07 0.61 -21.62
C ILE A 874 35.79 1.91 -21.24
N GLY A 875 36.27 2.03 -20.01
CA GLY A 875 36.89 3.25 -19.49
C GLY A 875 35.97 4.48 -19.48
N ILE A 876 36.45 5.60 -18.96
CA ILE A 876 35.65 6.80 -18.66
C ILE A 876 36.35 8.04 -19.23
N SER A 877 35.61 8.91 -19.92
CA SER A 877 36.15 10.15 -20.49
C SER A 877 36.55 11.16 -19.40
N PRO A 878 37.54 12.05 -19.64
CA PRO A 878 37.92 13.08 -18.67
C PRO A 878 36.77 14.03 -18.28
N GLU A 879 35.84 14.30 -19.20
CA GLU A 879 34.65 15.13 -18.94
C GLU A 879 33.65 14.42 -18.02
N ASP A 880 33.46 13.12 -18.21
CA ASP A 880 32.56 12.30 -17.41
C ASP A 880 33.12 12.00 -16.01
N GLN A 881 34.44 11.85 -15.88
CA GLN A 881 35.11 11.67 -14.59
C GLN A 881 34.83 12.81 -13.61
N GLN A 882 34.66 14.05 -14.09
CA GLN A 882 34.32 15.20 -13.25
C GLN A 882 32.88 15.16 -12.70
N ARG A 883 32.01 14.34 -13.30
CA ARG A 883 30.59 14.23 -12.93
C ARG A 883 30.28 13.04 -12.03
N LEU A 884 31.08 11.97 -12.06
CA LEU A 884 30.82 10.69 -11.38
C LEU A 884 30.75 10.74 -9.85
N PHE A 885 31.34 11.77 -9.23
CA PHE A 885 31.32 11.94 -7.78
C PHE A 885 30.34 13.00 -7.30
N ARG A 886 29.45 13.47 -8.19
CA ARG A 886 28.27 14.22 -7.80
C ARG A 886 27.12 13.24 -7.57
N PRO A 887 26.24 13.46 -6.57
CA PRO A 887 25.04 12.66 -6.40
C PRO A 887 24.26 12.57 -7.72
N PHE A 888 23.86 11.36 -8.13
CA PHE A 888 23.13 11.08 -9.39
C PHE A 888 23.92 11.35 -10.68
N GLY A 889 25.25 11.48 -10.61
CA GLY A 889 26.09 11.66 -11.79
C GLY A 889 26.09 10.41 -12.68
N GLN A 890 25.37 10.46 -13.81
CA GLN A 890 25.36 9.41 -14.84
C GLN A 890 26.04 9.89 -16.13
N VAL A 891 26.70 8.97 -16.83
CA VAL A 891 27.40 9.25 -18.10
C VAL A 891 26.42 9.11 -19.27
N PRO A 892 26.16 10.18 -20.06
CA PRO A 892 25.26 10.13 -21.19
C PRO A 892 25.89 9.35 -22.35
N GLY A 893 25.42 8.11 -22.57
CA GLY A 893 25.91 7.25 -23.66
C GLY A 893 25.74 5.74 -23.43
N SER A 894 25.46 5.29 -22.20
CA SER A 894 25.28 3.88 -21.85
C SER A 894 23.87 3.33 -22.16
N GLN A 895 23.22 3.78 -23.22
CA GLN A 895 21.79 3.51 -23.52
C GLN A 895 21.50 2.13 -24.16
N ARG A 896 22.47 1.21 -24.25
CA ARG A 896 22.28 -0.06 -24.98
C ARG A 896 22.19 -1.34 -24.15
N ASN A 897 22.18 -1.30 -22.83
CA ASN A 897 21.83 -2.46 -22.00
C ASN A 897 21.06 -2.04 -20.75
N VAL A 898 20.08 -2.85 -20.36
CA VAL A 898 18.95 -2.62 -19.43
C VAL A 898 19.35 -2.37 -17.95
N GLN A 899 20.62 -2.10 -17.64
CA GLN A 899 21.08 -1.83 -16.27
C GLN A 899 21.78 -0.47 -16.19
N SER A 900 21.02 0.62 -16.10
CA SER A 900 21.55 1.90 -15.61
C SER A 900 21.70 1.82 -14.08
N GLY A 901 22.79 2.36 -13.52
CA GLY A 901 23.02 2.36 -12.07
C GLY A 901 22.54 3.67 -11.43
N THR A 902 22.26 3.66 -10.12
CA THR A 902 21.68 4.79 -9.37
C THR A 902 22.55 6.05 -9.36
N GLY A 903 23.85 5.92 -9.65
CA GLY A 903 24.82 7.03 -9.59
C GLY A 903 25.17 7.47 -8.16
N LEU A 904 24.70 6.73 -7.13
CA LEU A 904 24.94 7.03 -5.72
C LEU A 904 26.11 6.23 -5.12
N GLY A 905 26.32 4.99 -5.58
CA GLY A 905 27.28 4.08 -4.95
C GLY A 905 28.73 4.59 -4.89
N LEU A 906 29.22 5.32 -5.89
CA LEU A 906 30.57 5.89 -5.89
C LEU A 906 30.72 7.09 -4.94
N VAL A 907 29.66 7.89 -4.78
CA VAL A 907 29.61 9.01 -3.83
C VAL A 907 29.64 8.45 -2.40
N ILE A 908 28.79 7.46 -2.11
CA ILE A 908 28.76 6.76 -0.82
C ILE A 908 30.12 6.13 -0.52
N SER A 909 30.73 5.42 -1.47
CA SER A 909 32.05 4.81 -1.27
C SER A 909 33.13 5.85 -0.96
N ARG A 910 33.12 7.01 -1.62
CA ARG A 910 34.06 8.10 -1.31
C ARG A 910 33.83 8.63 0.11
N THR A 911 32.60 8.94 0.48
CA THR A 911 32.30 9.52 1.78
C THR A 911 32.59 8.55 2.93
N LEU A 912 32.29 7.26 2.76
CA LEU A 912 32.66 6.22 3.73
C LEU A 912 34.19 6.09 3.87
N CYS A 913 34.94 6.15 2.77
CA CYS A 913 36.41 6.19 2.82
C CYS A 913 36.91 7.41 3.59
N GLU A 914 36.37 8.60 3.33
CA GLU A 914 36.75 9.85 4.01
C GLU A 914 36.43 9.80 5.51
N MET A 915 35.28 9.24 5.90
CA MET A 915 34.92 9.01 7.30
C MET A 915 35.86 8.03 7.99
N MET A 916 36.38 7.03 7.26
CA MET A 916 37.43 6.11 7.72
C MET A 916 38.85 6.73 7.64
N GLN A 917 38.96 8.05 7.47
CA GLN A 917 40.23 8.79 7.35
C GLN A 917 41.10 8.33 6.17
N GLY A 918 40.45 7.87 5.10
CA GLY A 918 41.06 7.42 3.86
C GLY A 918 40.70 8.27 2.66
N SER A 919 41.13 7.82 1.48
CA SER A 919 40.83 8.47 0.20
C SER A 919 40.47 7.45 -0.89
N LEU A 920 39.66 7.88 -1.87
CA LEU A 920 39.28 7.11 -3.04
C LEU A 920 39.63 7.89 -4.32
N THR A 921 40.59 7.40 -5.10
CA THR A 921 41.05 7.99 -6.35
C THR A 921 40.63 7.14 -7.56
N LEU A 922 40.39 7.81 -8.69
CA LEU A 922 39.95 7.21 -9.94
C LEU A 922 40.95 7.56 -11.04
N HIS A 923 41.42 6.54 -11.76
CA HIS A 923 42.24 6.67 -12.95
C HIS A 923 41.60 5.86 -14.07
N SER A 924 41.12 6.52 -15.12
CA SER A 924 40.51 5.84 -16.26
C SER A 924 40.83 6.55 -17.56
N ARG A 925 40.89 5.80 -18.65
CA ARG A 925 40.98 6.29 -20.02
C ARG A 925 39.99 5.52 -20.87
N PRO A 926 39.28 6.18 -21.80
CA PRO A 926 38.36 5.50 -22.69
C PRO A 926 39.01 4.29 -23.38
N TYR A 927 38.34 3.15 -23.33
CA TYR A 927 38.71 1.85 -23.90
C TYR A 927 39.95 1.16 -23.31
N GLU A 928 40.58 1.73 -22.29
CA GLU A 928 41.72 1.13 -21.58
C GLU A 928 41.33 0.60 -20.18
N GLY A 929 40.04 0.69 -19.80
CA GLY A 929 39.51 0.26 -18.52
C GLY A 929 39.55 1.31 -17.41
N THR A 930 39.19 0.90 -16.20
CA THR A 930 39.13 1.78 -15.03
C THR A 930 39.93 1.21 -13.86
N GLN A 931 40.68 2.08 -13.18
CA GLN A 931 41.38 1.78 -11.95
C GLN A 931 40.87 2.69 -10.83
N LEU A 932 40.38 2.07 -9.77
CA LEU A 932 39.96 2.72 -8.53
C LEU A 932 40.91 2.32 -7.41
N GLU A 933 41.41 3.28 -6.65
CA GLU A 933 42.37 3.08 -5.59
C GLU A 933 41.85 3.67 -4.28
N ILE A 934 41.79 2.83 -3.25
CA ILE A 934 41.42 3.17 -1.89
C ILE A 934 42.69 3.17 -1.05
N GLU A 935 42.89 4.23 -0.28
CA GLU A 935 43.93 4.30 0.74
C GLU A 935 43.29 4.52 2.12
N LEU A 936 43.49 3.59 3.05
CA LEU A 936 42.98 3.66 4.44
C LEU A 936 44.14 3.66 5.44
N ARG A 937 44.00 4.42 6.52
CA ARG A 937 44.94 4.43 7.65
C ARG A 937 44.24 3.83 8.87
N LEU A 938 44.57 2.59 9.22
CA LEU A 938 43.84 1.82 10.23
C LEU A 938 44.74 1.45 11.42
N PRO A 939 44.26 1.54 12.67
CA PRO A 939 44.99 1.05 13.83
C PRO A 939 45.15 -0.47 13.78
N VAL A 940 46.33 -0.97 14.16
CA VAL A 940 46.56 -2.40 14.37
C VAL A 940 45.77 -2.85 15.61
N ALA A 941 44.99 -3.92 15.50
CA ALA A 941 44.31 -4.49 16.65
C ALA A 941 45.27 -5.38 17.45
N GLU A 942 45.44 -5.13 18.75
CA GLU A 942 46.18 -6.01 19.66
C GLU A 942 45.26 -7.15 20.14
N GLN A 943 45.70 -8.41 20.01
CA GLN A 943 45.10 -9.52 20.78
C GLN A 943 46.14 -10.54 21.27
N PRO A 944 45.85 -11.19 22.43
CA PRO A 944 46.69 -12.24 22.98
C PRO A 944 46.61 -13.50 22.11
N TYR A 945 47.79 -14.03 21.81
CA TYR A 945 47.98 -15.31 21.16
C TYR A 945 47.32 -16.44 21.98
N VAL A 946 46.15 -16.92 21.55
CA VAL A 946 45.64 -18.23 21.96
C VAL A 946 46.13 -19.23 20.91
N GLU A 947 47.18 -19.93 21.30
CA GLU A 947 47.72 -21.12 20.64
C GLU A 947 46.57 -22.10 20.35
N GLN A 948 46.21 -22.28 19.08
CA GLN A 948 45.30 -23.35 18.66
C GLN A 948 46.04 -24.68 18.84
N VAL A 949 45.97 -25.21 20.05
CA VAL A 949 46.29 -26.60 20.34
C VAL A 949 45.35 -27.47 19.51
N ALA A 950 45.94 -28.34 18.71
CA ALA A 950 45.29 -29.48 18.08
C ALA A 950 44.59 -30.32 19.15
N ALA A 951 43.33 -30.02 19.43
CA ALA A 951 42.46 -30.85 20.24
C ALA A 951 41.82 -31.89 19.33
N VAL A 952 42.32 -33.11 19.44
CA VAL A 952 41.69 -34.35 18.97
C VAL A 952 40.28 -34.40 19.57
N VAL A 953 39.26 -34.09 18.77
CA VAL A 953 37.87 -34.36 19.14
C VAL A 953 37.56 -35.78 18.72
N GLN A 954 37.54 -36.65 19.73
CA GLN A 954 36.96 -37.97 19.69
C GLN A 954 35.49 -37.87 19.25
N SER A 955 35.08 -38.75 18.35
CA SER A 955 33.69 -38.94 17.92
C SER A 955 32.77 -39.25 19.12
N PRO A 956 31.65 -38.51 19.32
CA PRO A 956 30.52 -38.98 20.10
C PRO A 956 29.66 -39.95 19.27
N PRO A 957 28.89 -40.84 19.92
CA PRO A 957 28.26 -41.98 19.27
C PRO A 957 27.04 -41.58 18.42
N ALA A 958 26.78 -42.39 17.40
CA ALA A 958 25.71 -42.23 16.40
C ALA A 958 24.29 -42.14 17.00
N VAL A 959 23.53 -41.11 16.62
CA VAL A 959 22.07 -40.94 16.78
C VAL A 959 21.55 -40.01 15.63
N PRO A 960 20.34 -40.20 15.06
CA PRO A 960 20.05 -39.95 13.64
C PRO A 960 19.36 -38.62 13.25
N ASP A 961 19.42 -38.35 11.92
CA ASP A 961 18.67 -37.49 10.97
C ASP A 961 17.89 -36.21 11.40
N SER A 962 18.20 -35.12 10.69
CA SER A 962 17.45 -33.86 10.48
C SER A 962 16.48 -33.38 11.58
N LEU A 963 16.93 -32.48 12.46
CA LEU A 963 16.06 -31.86 13.48
C LEU A 963 15.30 -30.63 12.95
N GLN A 964 13.98 -30.79 12.81
CA GLN A 964 13.04 -29.69 12.59
C GLN A 964 12.86 -28.88 13.90
N LEU A 965 13.14 -27.57 13.88
CA LEU A 965 12.94 -26.70 15.04
C LEU A 965 11.46 -26.31 15.22
N ARG A 966 11.00 -26.18 16.46
CA ARG A 966 9.69 -25.58 16.79
C ARG A 966 9.87 -24.09 17.07
N VAL A 967 9.39 -23.25 16.16
CA VAL A 967 9.59 -21.81 16.17
C VAL A 967 8.29 -21.09 16.50
N LEU A 968 8.32 -20.20 17.50
CA LEU A 968 7.22 -19.27 17.78
C LEU A 968 7.49 -17.94 17.09
N VAL A 969 6.54 -17.46 16.28
CA VAL A 969 6.63 -16.17 15.58
C VAL A 969 5.57 -15.22 16.15
N VAL A 970 6.00 -14.12 16.74
CA VAL A 970 5.15 -13.11 17.39
C VAL A 970 5.28 -11.79 16.63
N ASP A 971 4.23 -11.38 15.91
CA ASP A 971 4.22 -10.14 15.12
C ASP A 971 2.77 -9.64 14.94
N ASP A 972 2.53 -8.34 15.15
CA ASP A 972 1.19 -7.74 15.08
C ASP A 972 0.67 -7.59 13.65
N ASN A 973 1.58 -7.59 12.68
CA ASN A 973 1.24 -7.53 11.27
C ASN A 973 1.03 -8.94 10.68
N ALA A 974 -0.20 -9.20 10.23
CA ALA A 974 -0.59 -10.49 9.64
C ALA A 974 0.25 -10.91 8.42
N ALA A 975 0.69 -9.95 7.60
CA ALA A 975 1.52 -10.23 6.43
C ALA A 975 2.95 -10.65 6.82
N ASN A 976 3.55 -9.97 7.80
CA ASN A 976 4.88 -10.32 8.31
C ASN A 976 4.89 -11.70 8.97
N ARG A 977 3.86 -11.99 9.80
CA ARG A 977 3.69 -13.33 10.40
C ARG A 977 3.59 -14.41 9.33
N LEU A 978 2.73 -14.21 8.33
CA LEU A 978 2.52 -15.19 7.27
C LEU A 978 3.82 -15.44 6.49
N LEU A 979 4.51 -14.37 6.10
CA LEU A 979 5.76 -14.45 5.35
C LEU A 979 6.86 -15.17 6.14
N LEU A 980 7.14 -14.74 7.37
CA LEU A 980 8.19 -15.34 8.19
C LEU A 980 7.85 -16.81 8.52
N SER A 981 6.57 -17.10 8.77
CA SER A 981 6.10 -18.48 8.98
C SER A 981 6.31 -19.35 7.73
N GLN A 982 5.97 -18.85 6.54
CA GLN A 982 6.18 -19.57 5.29
C GLN A 982 7.67 -19.78 5.00
N GLN A 983 8.52 -18.77 5.24
CA GLN A 983 9.97 -18.86 5.06
C GLN A 983 10.61 -19.89 5.99
N LEU A 984 10.21 -19.93 7.26
CA LEU A 984 10.71 -20.91 8.23
C LEU A 984 10.20 -22.33 7.93
N ARG A 985 8.96 -22.49 7.46
CA ARG A 985 8.44 -23.80 6.98
C ARG A 985 9.17 -24.28 5.73
N TYR A 986 9.47 -23.39 4.80
CA TYR A 986 10.28 -23.69 3.62
C TYR A 986 11.69 -24.15 4.00
N LEU A 987 12.27 -23.63 5.09
CA LEU A 987 13.54 -24.09 5.64
C LEU A 987 13.44 -25.40 6.46
N GLY A 988 12.26 -26.04 6.52
CA GLY A 988 12.05 -27.31 7.21
C GLY A 988 11.79 -27.16 8.72
N HIS A 989 11.25 -26.03 9.18
CA HIS A 989 10.92 -25.81 10.60
C HIS A 989 9.41 -25.73 10.86
N HIS A 990 8.98 -26.15 12.04
CA HIS A 990 7.58 -26.06 12.46
C HIS A 990 7.31 -24.69 13.07
N THR A 991 6.31 -23.96 12.58
CA THR A 991 5.99 -22.61 13.07
C THR A 991 4.64 -22.54 13.75
N THR A 992 4.61 -21.90 14.91
CA THR A 992 3.40 -21.43 15.60
C THR A 992 3.41 -19.91 15.59
N VAL A 993 2.26 -19.28 15.36
CA VAL A 993 2.16 -17.82 15.19
C VAL A 993 1.31 -17.20 16.30
N ALA A 994 1.66 -15.99 16.72
CA ALA A 994 0.93 -15.18 17.69
C ALA A 994 0.81 -13.74 17.20
N ALA A 995 -0.36 -13.12 17.36
CA ALA A 995 -0.67 -11.80 16.85
C ALA A 995 -0.23 -10.65 17.78
N HIS A 996 0.18 -10.92 19.02
CA HIS A 996 0.71 -9.91 19.94
C HIS A 996 1.52 -10.53 21.08
N GLY A 997 2.31 -9.71 21.80
CA GLY A 997 3.23 -10.20 22.83
C GLY A 997 2.58 -11.02 23.95
N ARG A 998 1.35 -10.67 24.37
CA ARG A 998 0.63 -11.41 25.44
C ARG A 998 0.20 -12.80 25.00
N GLU A 999 -0.29 -12.95 23.77
CA GLU A 999 -0.60 -14.25 23.18
C GLU A 999 0.68 -15.07 22.98
N GLY A 1000 1.76 -14.43 22.53
CA GLY A 1000 3.08 -15.06 22.41
C GLY A 1000 3.59 -15.62 23.73
N LEU A 1001 3.48 -14.85 24.82
CA LEU A 1001 3.85 -15.31 26.17
C LEU A 1001 2.99 -16.49 26.63
N MET A 1002 1.67 -16.43 26.40
CA MET A 1002 0.75 -17.52 26.77
C MET A 1002 1.07 -18.81 26.00
N LEU A 1003 1.30 -18.71 24.69
CA LEU A 1003 1.65 -19.86 23.86
C LEU A 1003 3.01 -20.42 24.27
N TRP A 1004 4.00 -19.58 24.52
CA TRP A 1004 5.31 -20.00 25.02
C TRP A 1004 5.22 -20.77 26.35
N GLN A 1005 4.35 -20.34 27.27
CA GLN A 1005 4.10 -21.05 28.53
C GLN A 1005 3.40 -22.41 28.36
N GLN A 1006 2.58 -22.56 27.31
CA GLN A 1006 1.78 -23.77 27.05
C GLN A 1006 2.51 -24.80 26.16
N GLY A 1007 3.47 -24.34 25.34
CA GLY A 1007 4.18 -25.14 24.36
C GLY A 1007 5.66 -25.32 24.68
N GLN A 1008 6.32 -26.23 23.96
CA GLN A 1008 7.79 -26.33 23.96
C GLN A 1008 8.31 -25.77 22.64
N PHE A 1009 9.03 -24.66 22.71
CA PHE A 1009 9.66 -24.01 21.56
C PHE A 1009 11.17 -24.07 21.67
N ASP A 1010 11.83 -24.13 20.52
CA ASP A 1010 13.29 -24.09 20.40
C ASP A 1010 13.78 -22.66 20.13
N VAL A 1011 12.98 -21.86 19.42
CA VAL A 1011 13.30 -20.47 19.03
C VAL A 1011 12.05 -19.60 19.08
N VAL A 1012 12.18 -18.35 19.54
CA VAL A 1012 11.13 -17.33 19.49
C VAL A 1012 11.62 -16.16 18.65
N PHE A 1013 10.91 -15.86 17.56
CA PHE A 1013 11.02 -14.60 16.82
C PHE A 1013 9.94 -13.65 17.30
N THR A 1014 10.34 -12.43 17.69
CA THR A 1014 9.40 -11.44 18.21
C THR A 1014 9.63 -10.07 17.58
N ASP A 1015 8.57 -9.42 17.10
CA ASP A 1015 8.66 -8.02 16.67
C ASP A 1015 8.96 -7.13 17.88
N CYS A 1016 9.96 -6.27 17.74
CA CYS A 1016 10.37 -5.35 18.78
C CYS A 1016 9.25 -4.35 19.13
N ASN A 1017 8.41 -3.97 18.16
CA ASN A 1017 7.43 -2.92 18.32
C ASN A 1017 6.00 -3.43 18.04
N MET A 1018 5.34 -3.92 19.09
CA MET A 1018 3.95 -4.43 19.05
C MET A 1018 3.06 -3.71 20.08
N PRO A 1019 1.75 -3.56 19.82
CA PRO A 1019 0.79 -3.01 20.77
C PRO A 1019 0.60 -3.91 22.01
N GLU A 1020 0.17 -3.29 23.12
CA GLU A 1020 -0.01 -3.89 24.45
C GLU A 1020 1.26 -4.37 25.15
N MET A 1021 1.90 -5.43 24.64
CA MET A 1021 3.15 -6.00 25.13
C MET A 1021 4.13 -6.04 23.96
N ASN A 1022 5.12 -5.14 23.99
CA ASN A 1022 6.12 -5.04 22.95
C ASN A 1022 7.16 -6.17 23.06
N GLY A 1023 7.98 -6.37 22.01
CA GLY A 1023 8.94 -7.47 21.98
C GLY A 1023 9.97 -7.42 23.11
N TYR A 1024 10.37 -6.21 23.54
CA TYR A 1024 11.29 -6.04 24.68
C TYR A 1024 10.66 -6.51 25.99
N GLN A 1025 9.40 -6.14 26.24
CA GLN A 1025 8.65 -6.58 27.42
C GLN A 1025 8.39 -8.08 27.40
N LEU A 1026 8.14 -8.66 26.23
CA LEU A 1026 8.01 -10.10 26.06
C LEU A 1026 9.33 -10.83 26.40
N ALA A 1027 10.46 -10.35 25.89
CA ALA A 1027 11.77 -10.93 26.19
C ALA A 1027 12.09 -10.87 27.69
N GLN A 1028 11.84 -9.72 28.34
CA GLN A 1028 12.01 -9.56 29.79
C GLN A 1028 11.10 -10.50 30.58
N ALA A 1029 9.84 -10.68 30.17
CA ALA A 1029 8.89 -11.57 30.84
C ALA A 1029 9.32 -13.05 30.73
N ILE A 1030 9.80 -13.47 29.55
CA ILE A 1030 10.32 -14.82 29.33
C ILE A 1030 11.55 -15.06 30.22
N ARG A 1031 12.53 -14.15 30.20
CA ARG A 1031 13.76 -14.28 31.00
C ARG A 1031 13.48 -14.33 32.52
N GLN A 1032 12.56 -13.50 33.02
CA GLN A 1032 12.14 -13.54 34.43
C GLN A 1032 11.49 -14.87 34.82
N GLN A 1033 10.77 -15.50 33.90
CA GLN A 1033 10.12 -16.78 34.17
C GLN A 1033 11.11 -17.93 34.12
N GLU A 1034 12.03 -17.93 33.16
CA GLU A 1034 13.14 -18.90 33.10
C GLU A 1034 14.00 -18.86 34.37
N GLU A 1035 14.27 -17.66 34.90
CA GLU A 1035 15.01 -17.48 36.15
C GLU A 1035 14.24 -18.02 37.37
N ARG A 1036 12.91 -17.80 37.44
CA ARG A 1036 12.06 -18.34 38.51
C ARG A 1036 11.95 -19.86 38.46
N GLU A 1037 11.88 -20.43 37.27
CA GLU A 1037 11.70 -21.87 37.05
C GLU A 1037 13.04 -22.63 36.95
N GLN A 1038 14.18 -21.93 37.02
CA GLN A 1038 15.52 -22.49 36.83
C GLN A 1038 15.66 -23.26 35.50
N SER A 1039 14.99 -22.79 34.46
CA SER A 1039 15.02 -23.39 33.12
C SER A 1039 16.16 -22.83 32.28
N SER A 1040 16.64 -23.62 31.32
CA SER A 1040 17.63 -23.14 30.36
C SER A 1040 17.04 -22.02 29.48
N PRO A 1041 17.80 -20.94 29.20
CA PRO A 1041 17.31 -19.83 28.37
C PRO A 1041 16.94 -20.30 26.95
N ILE A 1042 15.74 -19.95 26.49
CA ILE A 1042 15.31 -20.15 25.09
C ILE A 1042 16.00 -19.14 24.17
N LEU A 1043 16.24 -19.53 22.91
CA LEU A 1043 16.74 -18.60 21.90
C LEU A 1043 15.66 -17.57 21.53
N LEU A 1044 15.91 -16.31 21.85
CA LEU A 1044 15.04 -15.16 21.60
C LEU A 1044 15.66 -14.22 20.58
N LEU A 1045 15.03 -14.11 19.40
CA LEU A 1045 15.49 -13.27 18.30
C LEU A 1045 14.51 -12.12 18.07
N GLY A 1046 15.00 -10.88 18.20
CA GLY A 1046 14.25 -9.68 17.84
C GLY A 1046 14.10 -9.57 16.33
N PHE A 1047 12.94 -9.12 15.84
CA PHE A 1047 12.70 -8.91 14.40
C PHE A 1047 12.07 -7.54 14.15
N THR A 1048 12.89 -6.54 13.80
CA THR A 1048 12.47 -5.12 13.76
C THR A 1048 12.53 -4.52 12.36
N ALA A 1049 11.67 -3.54 12.09
CA ALA A 1049 11.77 -2.69 10.89
C ALA A 1049 12.78 -1.54 11.04
N ASN A 1050 13.26 -1.29 12.26
CA ASN A 1050 14.16 -0.18 12.58
C ASN A 1050 15.64 -0.64 12.58
N ALA A 1051 16.36 -0.35 11.49
CA ALA A 1051 17.77 -0.75 11.31
C ALA A 1051 18.80 0.22 11.93
N LEU A 1052 18.47 0.80 13.10
CA LEU A 1052 19.41 1.63 13.86
C LEU A 1052 20.31 0.73 14.74
N PRO A 1053 21.62 0.99 14.82
CA PRO A 1053 22.52 0.25 15.71
C PRO A 1053 22.05 0.23 17.17
N ASP A 1054 21.54 1.37 17.66
CA ASP A 1054 20.95 1.50 19.00
C ASP A 1054 19.81 0.49 19.26
N GLU A 1055 19.11 0.05 18.21
CA GLU A 1055 18.00 -0.89 18.35
C GLU A 1055 18.49 -2.30 18.65
N ARG A 1056 19.63 -2.70 18.09
CA ARG A 1056 20.28 -3.98 18.42
C ARG A 1056 20.75 -3.99 19.88
N ASP A 1057 21.37 -2.89 20.32
CA ASP A 1057 21.81 -2.74 21.70
C ASP A 1057 20.63 -2.78 22.68
N ARG A 1058 19.49 -2.18 22.31
CA ARG A 1058 18.24 -2.27 23.09
C ARG A 1058 17.66 -3.68 23.14
N CYS A 1059 17.73 -4.45 22.05
CA CYS A 1059 17.28 -5.86 22.03
C CYS A 1059 18.12 -6.71 22.99
N LEU A 1060 19.44 -6.58 22.92
CA LEU A 1060 20.36 -7.29 23.82
C LEU A 1060 20.13 -6.88 25.29
N ALA A 1061 19.96 -5.58 25.56
CA ALA A 1061 19.67 -5.08 26.91
C ALA A 1061 18.33 -5.58 27.48
N ALA A 1062 17.36 -5.91 26.62
CA ALA A 1062 16.08 -6.50 27.02
C ALA A 1062 16.14 -8.01 27.27
N GLY A 1063 17.29 -8.65 27.02
CA GLY A 1063 17.49 -10.08 27.23
C GLY A 1063 17.27 -10.95 25.98
N MET A 1064 17.21 -10.36 24.79
CA MET A 1064 17.24 -11.10 23.52
C MET A 1064 18.67 -11.53 23.17
N ASP A 1065 18.83 -12.59 22.39
CA ASP A 1065 20.13 -13.15 22.02
C ASP A 1065 20.70 -12.51 20.74
N ASP A 1066 19.84 -12.08 19.81
CA ASP A 1066 20.23 -11.27 18.64
C ASP A 1066 19.02 -10.54 18.04
N CYS A 1067 19.25 -9.71 17.01
CA CYS A 1067 18.22 -8.96 16.29
C CYS A 1067 18.39 -9.06 14.77
N LEU A 1068 17.29 -9.32 14.07
CA LEU A 1068 17.17 -9.30 12.61
C LEU A 1068 16.36 -8.10 12.14
N PHE A 1069 16.68 -7.62 10.94
CA PHE A 1069 16.06 -6.44 10.33
C PHE A 1069 15.15 -6.84 9.16
N LYS A 1070 13.97 -6.23 9.08
CA LYS A 1070 13.01 -6.41 7.99
C LYS A 1070 13.42 -5.55 6.78
N PRO A 1071 13.37 -6.07 5.53
CA PRO A 1071 13.06 -7.44 5.13
C PRO A 1071 14.26 -8.39 5.28
N VAL A 1072 14.01 -9.63 5.69
CA VAL A 1072 15.05 -10.68 5.79
C VAL A 1072 14.89 -11.71 4.67
N SER A 1073 16.00 -12.09 4.04
CA SER A 1073 16.02 -13.14 3.02
C SER A 1073 16.03 -14.55 3.65
N LEU A 1074 15.63 -15.56 2.89
CA LEU A 1074 15.75 -16.98 3.29
C LEU A 1074 17.19 -17.36 3.67
N SER A 1075 18.18 -16.84 2.93
CA SER A 1075 19.60 -17.07 3.22
C SER A 1075 20.03 -16.40 4.53
N GLY A 1076 19.51 -15.20 4.83
CA GLY A 1076 19.76 -14.48 6.08
C GLY A 1076 19.17 -15.20 7.30
N LEU A 1077 17.92 -15.66 7.19
CA LEU A 1077 17.27 -16.47 8.23
C LEU A 1077 18.05 -17.77 8.51
N ARG A 1078 18.44 -18.49 7.45
CA ARG A 1078 19.24 -19.72 7.58
C ARG A 1078 20.58 -19.48 8.26
N ALA A 1079 21.27 -18.39 7.94
CA ALA A 1079 22.55 -18.03 8.56
C ALA A 1079 22.38 -17.70 10.05
N CYS A 1080 21.36 -16.91 10.41
CA CYS A 1080 21.08 -16.53 11.79
C CYS A 1080 20.76 -17.74 12.67
N LEU A 1081 19.91 -18.67 12.18
CA LEU A 1081 19.58 -19.90 12.89
C LEU A 1081 20.80 -20.79 13.10
N ARG A 1082 21.64 -20.97 12.07
CA ARG A 1082 22.89 -21.74 12.17
C ARG A 1082 23.85 -21.17 13.21
N GLN A 1083 23.99 -19.84 13.27
CA GLN A 1083 24.88 -19.17 14.22
C GLN A 1083 24.47 -19.40 15.68
N HIS A 1084 23.18 -19.37 15.99
CA HIS A 1084 22.66 -19.42 17.36
C HIS A 1084 22.25 -20.81 17.83
N THR A 1085 22.29 -21.81 16.95
CA THR A 1085 22.09 -23.22 17.33
C THR A 1085 23.24 -24.13 16.84
N PRO A 1086 24.52 -23.82 17.17
CA PRO A 1086 25.71 -24.45 16.60
C PRO A 1086 25.99 -25.92 17.02
N GLY A 1087 24.99 -26.62 17.56
CA GLY A 1087 25.06 -28.06 17.86
C GLY A 1087 23.82 -28.86 17.42
N ARG A 1088 22.86 -28.21 16.75
CA ARG A 1088 21.62 -28.84 16.24
C ARG A 1088 21.53 -28.85 14.72
N PHE A 1089 22.38 -28.10 14.03
CA PHE A 1089 22.59 -28.18 12.58
C PHE A 1089 23.94 -28.81 12.32
N ILE A 1090 23.95 -30.10 11.93
CA ILE A 1090 25.13 -30.73 11.34
C ILE A 1090 25.18 -30.30 9.87
N GLU A 1091 26.37 -29.95 9.39
CA GLU A 1091 26.66 -29.68 7.99
C GLU A 1091 26.20 -30.86 7.10
N SER A 1092 25.23 -30.61 6.21
CA SER A 1092 25.37 -31.11 4.84
C SER A 1092 26.32 -30.18 4.12
N ASP A 1093 27.61 -30.32 4.42
CA ASP A 1093 28.63 -29.87 3.48
C ASP A 1093 28.47 -30.78 2.27
N HIS A 1094 28.18 -30.20 1.11
CA HIS A 1094 28.37 -30.87 -0.16
C HIS A 1094 29.88 -31.08 -0.35
N ALA A 1095 30.44 -32.02 0.41
CA ALA A 1095 31.65 -32.71 0.02
C ALA A 1095 31.33 -33.47 -1.26
N GLU A 1096 32.13 -33.26 -2.31
CA GLU A 1096 32.15 -34.15 -3.46
C GLU A 1096 32.20 -35.61 -2.96
N PRO A 1097 31.22 -36.46 -3.30
CA PRO A 1097 31.35 -37.87 -3.06
C PRO A 1097 32.34 -38.41 -4.09
N ARG A 1098 33.60 -38.53 -3.67
CA ARG A 1098 34.47 -39.56 -4.21
C ARG A 1098 33.85 -40.91 -3.86
N GLY A 1099 33.25 -41.52 -4.88
CA GLY A 1099 33.05 -42.96 -5.05
C GLY A 1099 32.42 -43.69 -3.88
N GLU A 1100 31.11 -43.89 -3.93
CA GLU A 1100 30.48 -45.22 -3.92
C GLU A 1100 28.97 -45.09 -4.15
N GLU A 1101 28.42 -46.07 -4.84
CA GLU A 1101 27.10 -46.10 -5.49
C GLU A 1101 25.94 -45.86 -4.52
N ARG A 1102 25.29 -44.67 -4.58
CA ARG A 1102 23.93 -44.48 -4.06
C ARG A 1102 23.20 -43.37 -4.81
N GLU A 1103 21.94 -43.68 -5.12
CA GLU A 1103 20.95 -43.13 -6.08
C GLU A 1103 21.04 -41.65 -6.53
N ASP A 1104 20.91 -41.45 -7.85
CA ASP A 1104 21.32 -40.27 -8.63
C ASP A 1104 20.17 -39.29 -8.97
N TYR A 1105 19.09 -39.33 -8.18
CA TYR A 1105 17.91 -38.46 -8.30
C TYR A 1105 17.24 -38.27 -6.93
N SER A 1106 16.46 -37.20 -6.74
CA SER A 1106 15.68 -36.99 -5.50
C SER A 1106 14.23 -36.64 -5.85
N LEU A 1107 13.30 -37.47 -5.38
CA LEU A 1107 11.86 -37.22 -5.41
C LEU A 1107 11.38 -36.48 -4.15
N GLU A 1108 12.28 -36.14 -3.22
CA GLU A 1108 11.95 -35.53 -1.93
C GLU A 1108 11.29 -34.15 -2.08
N GLU A 1109 11.63 -33.41 -3.14
CA GLU A 1109 11.01 -32.12 -3.48
C GLU A 1109 9.56 -32.25 -3.98
N LEU A 1110 9.15 -33.45 -4.41
CA LEU A 1110 7.80 -33.76 -4.91
C LEU A 1110 6.91 -34.45 -3.87
N SER A 1111 7.43 -34.67 -2.65
CA SER A 1111 6.73 -35.33 -1.52
C SER A 1111 5.50 -34.55 -0.99
N PHE A 1112 5.30 -33.32 -1.46
CA PHE A 1112 4.13 -32.49 -1.14
C PHE A 1112 2.94 -32.71 -2.09
N MET A 1113 3.11 -33.53 -3.14
CA MET A 1113 2.09 -33.80 -4.15
C MET A 1113 1.27 -35.05 -3.76
N GLU A 1114 -0.04 -35.03 -4.03
CA GLU A 1114 -0.89 -36.20 -3.76
C GLU A 1114 -0.42 -37.42 -4.59
N PRO A 1115 -0.48 -38.66 -4.06
CA PRO A 1115 0.09 -39.85 -4.71
C PRO A 1115 -0.37 -40.06 -6.16
N GLU A 1116 -1.65 -39.81 -6.45
CA GLU A 1116 -2.22 -39.93 -7.81
C GLU A 1116 -1.61 -38.91 -8.79
N GLN A 1117 -1.29 -37.70 -8.32
CA GLN A 1117 -0.70 -36.65 -9.14
C GLN A 1117 0.79 -36.89 -9.36
N LEU A 1118 1.50 -37.40 -8.34
CA LEU A 1118 2.89 -37.83 -8.47
C LEU A 1118 2.99 -38.97 -9.50
N GLN A 1119 2.09 -39.96 -9.45
CA GLN A 1119 2.06 -41.05 -10.40
C GLN A 1119 1.84 -40.55 -11.85
N GLN A 1120 0.85 -39.67 -12.07
CA GLN A 1120 0.60 -39.08 -13.39
C GLN A 1120 1.80 -38.27 -13.91
N LEU A 1121 2.47 -37.52 -13.03
CA LEU A 1121 3.66 -36.76 -13.37
C LEU A 1121 4.82 -37.68 -13.78
N LEU A 1122 5.06 -38.76 -13.01
CA LEU A 1122 6.10 -39.73 -13.32
C LEU A 1122 5.82 -40.45 -14.65
N GLU A 1123 4.57 -40.87 -14.90
CA GLU A 1123 4.16 -41.48 -16.19
C GLU A 1123 4.38 -40.51 -17.36
N HIS A 1124 4.00 -39.24 -17.20
CA HIS A 1124 4.16 -38.24 -18.25
C HIS A 1124 5.64 -37.91 -18.53
N LEU A 1125 6.46 -37.81 -17.49
CA LEU A 1125 7.91 -37.64 -17.62
C LEU A 1125 8.57 -38.83 -18.32
N LEU A 1126 8.14 -40.05 -18.02
CA LEU A 1126 8.68 -41.27 -18.62
C LEU A 1126 8.37 -41.33 -20.12
N GLN A 1127 7.13 -41.01 -20.51
CA GLN A 1127 6.72 -40.94 -21.91
C GLN A 1127 7.47 -39.82 -22.66
N GLY A 1128 7.58 -38.63 -22.07
CA GLY A 1128 8.31 -37.50 -22.67
C GLY A 1128 9.79 -37.79 -22.89
N LEU A 1129 10.47 -38.41 -21.91
CA LEU A 1129 11.87 -38.81 -22.04
C LEU A 1129 12.10 -39.85 -23.14
N GLN A 1130 11.15 -40.77 -23.35
CA GLN A 1130 11.24 -41.75 -24.44
C GLN A 1130 11.10 -41.09 -25.82
N ASP A 1131 10.11 -40.22 -25.97
CA ASP A 1131 9.85 -39.50 -27.22
C ASP A 1131 11.01 -38.57 -27.59
N ASP A 1132 11.54 -37.83 -26.60
CA ASP A 1132 12.67 -36.93 -26.80
C ASP A 1132 13.96 -37.70 -27.15
N MET A 1133 14.23 -38.85 -26.51
CA MET A 1133 15.40 -39.66 -26.86
C MET A 1133 15.30 -40.26 -28.27
N ALA A 1134 14.10 -40.69 -28.69
CA ALA A 1134 13.89 -41.16 -30.06
C ALA A 1134 14.09 -40.03 -31.09
N ALA A 1135 13.58 -38.83 -30.79
CA ALA A 1135 13.79 -37.64 -31.63
C ALA A 1135 15.29 -37.29 -31.72
N LEU A 1136 15.99 -37.29 -30.58
CA LEU A 1136 17.41 -36.97 -30.49
C LEU A 1136 18.27 -37.95 -31.31
N GLN A 1137 18.00 -39.26 -31.21
CA GLN A 1137 18.68 -40.28 -32.03
C GLN A 1137 18.41 -40.13 -33.53
N SER A 1138 17.17 -39.83 -33.91
CA SER A 1138 16.80 -39.64 -35.32
C SER A 1138 17.52 -38.43 -35.95
N LEU A 1139 17.66 -37.33 -35.19
CA LEU A 1139 18.34 -36.11 -35.62
C LEU A 1139 19.85 -36.29 -35.67
N ALA A 1140 20.42 -37.08 -34.75
CA ALA A 1140 21.83 -37.45 -34.76
C ALA A 1140 22.18 -38.37 -35.95
N ALA A 1141 21.28 -39.26 -36.37
CA ALA A 1141 21.46 -40.07 -37.58
C ALA A 1141 21.47 -39.24 -38.87
N LEU A 1142 20.75 -38.10 -38.86
CA LEU A 1142 20.70 -37.14 -39.97
C LEU A 1142 21.86 -36.12 -39.95
N GLY A 1143 22.72 -36.15 -38.93
CA GLY A 1143 23.85 -35.22 -38.80
C GLY A 1143 23.44 -33.81 -38.36
N ASN A 1144 22.23 -33.61 -37.84
CA ASN A 1144 21.67 -32.30 -37.52
C ASN A 1144 22.06 -31.86 -36.09
N GLY A 1145 23.24 -31.27 -35.94
CA GLY A 1145 23.78 -30.83 -34.64
C GLY A 1145 22.90 -29.81 -33.91
N GLU A 1146 22.30 -28.87 -34.64
CA GLU A 1146 21.41 -27.85 -34.07
C GLU A 1146 20.11 -28.46 -33.54
N GLY A 1147 19.54 -29.41 -34.29
CA GLY A 1147 18.38 -30.18 -33.85
C GLY A 1147 18.66 -31.01 -32.60
N VAL A 1148 19.80 -31.69 -32.54
CA VAL A 1148 20.23 -32.50 -31.38
C VAL A 1148 20.46 -31.63 -30.15
N GLY A 1149 21.10 -30.47 -30.30
CA GLY A 1149 21.32 -29.52 -29.19
C GLY A 1149 20.00 -29.00 -28.61
N ARG A 1150 18.99 -28.75 -29.44
CA ARG A 1150 17.67 -28.31 -29.00
C ARG A 1150 16.90 -29.39 -28.23
N VAL A 1151 16.93 -30.65 -28.70
CA VAL A 1151 16.27 -31.75 -27.98
C VAL A 1151 17.02 -32.09 -26.69
N ALA A 1152 18.35 -32.03 -26.68
CA ALA A 1152 19.15 -32.16 -25.45
C ALA A 1152 18.78 -31.09 -24.41
N HIS A 1153 18.48 -29.87 -24.85
CA HIS A 1153 18.00 -28.80 -23.98
C HIS A 1153 16.61 -29.07 -23.37
N GLN A 1154 15.71 -29.71 -24.13
CA GLN A 1154 14.39 -30.11 -23.64
C GLN A 1154 14.50 -31.21 -22.59
N ILE A 1155 15.30 -32.26 -22.86
CA ILE A 1155 15.56 -33.36 -21.91
C ILE A 1155 16.19 -32.83 -20.62
N LYS A 1156 17.12 -31.88 -20.72
CA LYS A 1156 17.74 -31.19 -19.57
C LYS A 1156 16.71 -30.45 -18.72
N GLY A 1157 15.70 -29.84 -19.35
CA GLY A 1157 14.59 -29.19 -18.69
C GLY A 1157 13.77 -30.17 -17.85
N ALA A 1158 13.38 -31.30 -18.45
CA ALA A 1158 12.63 -32.36 -17.76
C ALA A 1158 13.45 -33.00 -16.61
N ALA A 1159 14.75 -33.27 -16.83
CA ALA A 1159 15.63 -33.88 -15.84
C ALA A 1159 15.87 -33.00 -14.60
N ARG A 1160 15.75 -31.67 -14.73
CA ARG A 1160 15.85 -30.73 -13.59
C ARG A 1160 14.67 -30.80 -12.64
N ILE A 1161 13.50 -31.20 -13.11
CA ILE A 1161 12.28 -31.31 -12.29
C ILE A 1161 12.44 -32.37 -11.20
N ILE A 1162 13.20 -33.43 -11.49
CA ILE A 1162 13.48 -34.56 -10.58
C ILE A 1162 14.95 -34.65 -10.16
N ASN A 1163 15.72 -33.58 -10.41
CA ASN A 1163 17.13 -33.45 -10.06
C ASN A 1163 18.04 -34.62 -10.53
N ALA A 1164 17.79 -35.15 -11.74
CA ALA A 1164 18.55 -36.28 -12.30
C ALA A 1164 19.90 -35.82 -12.87
N ARG A 1165 20.94 -35.81 -12.02
CA ARG A 1165 22.22 -35.13 -12.29
C ARG A 1165 22.98 -35.70 -13.49
N ARG A 1166 23.10 -37.03 -13.63
CA ARG A 1166 23.82 -37.62 -14.78
C ARG A 1166 23.17 -37.28 -16.12
N VAL A 1167 21.83 -37.17 -16.16
CA VAL A 1167 21.13 -36.75 -17.39
C VAL A 1167 21.37 -35.27 -17.69
N ILE A 1168 21.32 -34.42 -16.66
CA ILE A 1168 21.59 -32.98 -16.80
C ILE A 1168 23.01 -32.73 -17.33
N ASP A 1169 24.00 -33.42 -16.77
CA ASP A 1169 25.41 -33.30 -17.16
C ASP A 1169 25.64 -33.86 -18.58
N GLY A 1170 25.02 -34.99 -18.91
CA GLY A 1170 25.02 -35.56 -20.26
C GLY A 1170 24.43 -34.59 -21.30
N CYS A 1171 23.31 -33.95 -20.99
CA CYS A 1171 22.69 -32.97 -21.87
C CYS A 1171 23.58 -31.73 -22.06
N GLN A 1172 24.22 -31.24 -21.00
CA GLN A 1172 25.17 -30.11 -21.09
C GLN A 1172 26.35 -30.43 -21.98
N ALA A 1173 26.90 -31.65 -21.86
CA ALA A 1173 28.00 -32.08 -22.69
C ALA A 1173 27.58 -32.15 -24.17
N VAL A 1174 26.38 -32.66 -24.49
CA VAL A 1174 25.84 -32.68 -25.86
C VAL A 1174 25.60 -31.27 -26.41
N GLU A 1175 25.01 -30.37 -25.61
CA GLU A 1175 24.77 -28.97 -25.98
C GLU A 1175 26.07 -28.22 -26.29
N GLU A 1176 27.10 -28.38 -25.46
CA GLU A 1176 28.41 -27.75 -25.67
C GLU A 1176 29.09 -28.31 -26.91
N TYR A 1177 29.01 -29.63 -27.11
CA TYR A 1177 29.56 -30.29 -28.29
C TYR A 1177 28.91 -29.78 -29.58
N CYS A 1178 27.57 -29.68 -29.62
CA CYS A 1178 26.83 -29.15 -30.76
C CYS A 1178 27.09 -27.66 -31.01
N ARG A 1179 27.41 -26.87 -29.98
CA ARG A 1179 27.81 -25.47 -30.14
C ARG A 1179 29.17 -25.33 -30.84
N GLN A 1180 30.07 -26.27 -30.61
CA GLN A 1180 31.41 -26.27 -31.18
C GLN A 1180 31.49 -26.99 -32.54
N HIS A 1181 30.56 -27.90 -32.82
CA HIS A 1181 30.58 -28.75 -34.03
C HIS A 1181 29.23 -28.76 -34.73
N ALA A 1182 29.18 -28.31 -36.00
CA ALA A 1182 27.95 -28.20 -36.78
C ALA A 1182 27.29 -29.55 -37.16
N LYS A 1183 28.02 -30.67 -37.04
CA LYS A 1183 27.52 -32.02 -37.29
C LYS A 1183 27.82 -32.92 -36.11
N ILE A 1184 26.80 -33.62 -35.63
CA ILE A 1184 26.90 -34.64 -34.60
C ILE A 1184 26.33 -35.95 -35.17
N THR A 1185 27.01 -37.06 -34.94
CA THR A 1185 26.67 -38.40 -35.42
C THR A 1185 26.27 -39.28 -34.25
N ALA A 1186 25.36 -40.22 -34.47
CA ALA A 1186 24.82 -41.10 -33.42
C ALA A 1186 25.87 -41.93 -32.66
N GLN A 1187 27.10 -42.07 -33.17
CA GLN A 1187 28.21 -42.81 -32.53
C GLN A 1187 29.17 -41.94 -31.70
N GLN A 1188 28.85 -40.68 -31.43
CA GLN A 1188 29.69 -39.85 -30.57
C GLN A 1188 29.55 -40.25 -29.10
N ASP A 1189 30.69 -40.37 -28.41
CA ASP A 1189 30.75 -40.76 -27.00
C ASP A 1189 29.85 -39.91 -26.10
N VAL A 1190 29.71 -38.62 -26.41
CA VAL A 1190 28.87 -37.67 -25.64
C VAL A 1190 27.37 -38.00 -25.77
N LEU A 1191 26.93 -38.42 -26.96
CA LEU A 1191 25.56 -38.87 -27.22
C LEU A 1191 25.27 -40.22 -26.56
N GLN A 1192 26.24 -41.14 -26.60
CA GLN A 1192 26.10 -42.44 -25.95
C GLN A 1192 26.03 -42.29 -24.42
N THR A 1193 26.85 -41.41 -23.84
CA THR A 1193 26.84 -41.13 -22.39
C THR A 1193 25.49 -40.57 -21.93
N LEU A 1194 24.87 -39.68 -22.72
CA LEU A 1194 23.52 -39.19 -22.44
C LEU A 1194 22.47 -40.31 -22.58
N HIS A 1195 22.58 -41.15 -23.60
CA HIS A 1195 21.66 -42.26 -23.82
C HIS A 1195 21.66 -43.24 -22.64
N ASP A 1196 22.85 -43.64 -22.17
CA ASP A 1196 23.00 -44.56 -21.05
C ASP A 1196 22.48 -43.95 -19.74
N ALA A 1197 22.67 -42.64 -19.54
CA ALA A 1197 22.15 -41.92 -18.37
C ALA A 1197 20.61 -41.84 -18.36
N VAL A 1198 19.99 -41.57 -19.52
CA VAL A 1198 18.52 -41.51 -19.62
C VAL A 1198 17.90 -42.89 -19.51
N GLU A 1199 18.52 -43.93 -20.06
CA GLU A 1199 18.03 -45.31 -19.95
C GLU A 1199 18.08 -45.81 -18.50
N ALA A 1200 19.14 -45.47 -17.76
CA ALA A 1200 19.24 -45.77 -16.33
C ALA A 1200 18.12 -45.08 -15.53
N LEU A 1201 17.87 -43.80 -15.82
CA LEU A 1201 16.78 -43.04 -15.19
C LEU A 1201 15.40 -43.63 -15.49
N GLN A 1202 15.14 -44.03 -16.74
CA GLN A 1202 13.85 -44.64 -17.12
C GLN A 1202 13.58 -45.95 -16.39
N ARG A 1203 14.59 -46.82 -16.23
CA ARG A 1203 14.43 -48.08 -15.47
C ARG A 1203 14.09 -47.81 -14.00
N MET A 1204 14.74 -46.82 -13.39
CA MET A 1204 14.49 -46.46 -11.99
C MET A 1204 13.11 -45.82 -11.78
N LEU A 1205 12.66 -44.95 -12.71
CA LEU A 1205 11.31 -44.39 -12.65
C LEU A 1205 10.22 -45.47 -12.81
N LEU A 1206 10.47 -46.49 -13.65
CA LEU A 1206 9.59 -47.66 -13.79
C LEU A 1206 9.56 -48.52 -12.51
N GLU A 1207 10.66 -48.61 -11.77
CA GLU A 1207 10.72 -49.32 -10.48
C GLU A 1207 9.93 -48.58 -9.39
N GLU A 1208 10.01 -47.25 -9.34
CA GLU A 1208 9.20 -46.42 -8.41
C GLU A 1208 7.70 -46.48 -8.74
N LEU A 1209 7.33 -46.45 -10.03
CA LEU A 1209 5.94 -46.68 -10.48
C LEU A 1209 5.42 -48.09 -10.13
N GLY A 1210 6.32 -49.05 -9.88
CA GLY A 1210 5.99 -50.43 -9.53
C GLY A 1210 5.91 -50.73 -8.03
N ARG A 1211 6.34 -49.82 -7.15
CA ARG A 1211 6.40 -50.06 -5.69
C ARG A 1211 5.03 -50.12 -5.00
N ASP A 1212 3.96 -49.63 -5.63
CA ASP A 1212 2.58 -49.62 -5.06
C ASP A 1212 1.71 -50.86 -5.37
N HIS A 1213 2.29 -51.97 -5.85
CA HIS A 1213 1.58 -53.25 -5.95
C HIS A 1213 1.82 -54.22 -4.79
N ILE A 1214 2.62 -53.85 -3.78
CA ILE A 1214 2.80 -54.65 -2.55
C ILE A 1214 2.96 -53.72 -1.33
N SER A 1215 1.86 -53.14 -0.86
CA SER A 1215 1.64 -52.81 0.56
C SER A 1215 0.19 -52.50 0.85
#